data_AF-A0AA35EEL9-F1
#
_entry.id   AF-A0AA35EEL9-F1
#
_cell.length_a   1.000
_cell.length_b   1.000
_cell.length_c   1.000
_cell.angle_alpha   90.00
_cell.angle_beta   90.00
_cell.angle_gamma   90.00
#
_symmetry.space_group_name_H-M   'P 1'
#
loop_
_entity.id
_entity.type
_entity.pdbx_description
1 polymer ?
#
loop_
_entity_poly.entity_id
_entity_poly.type
_entity_poly.pdbx_seq_one_letter_code
_entity_poly.pdbx_strand_id
1 'polypeptide(L)'
;MVKKSHLMLGLCLSFATSSAALASMDMDSCAWASPGCFLVSPPVLGVANDTRDNLLRLLDEQKGFSSLRQPVPTDITRSRDFYFGMHMLDYDPPVDDDSDTTPGEDPLSQQIATLGLDAEAITHLTALQDENENRFVSLNSDTLSDFFAALLADTTLTPELRQTLAKTRLLVDGSSNAQDELNKLTVPEGSAAAFRDYLQAANQFYAGNYTAARQSFTALSSNPQPWIAETASYMLMRNALNASSENANGEYGDFDVTKVDKTLAQQARDSADTYLKKWPQGKYADSTQGLLRRINWYLQDWNTLATLYEHILPQAADSDALSALINESDNKLLSKDLTWGDGYFLSAPDASLLTFIQTLRLMRDNQCENHAHCVDQAYLDGLKADFEKNKRADLWNYLRLMLAYNKQDYATVVKDITPAQSLPEHNILAFSEQALYGDALMGQQQWDAARDHWLHLLDLSKDVEQQQLLQAKLAATLVNSNALEKIFAPDSRITNLRYRSLVLKTKATPELLRQQAGKGPNNEERTIALHTLLTQDLAQGHYADWLQDKSLLTAITAAIPGEAFDDVDVSVFKWTGTDPEKAYACASLNDTVGVLSKNPQDGHALNCLGEFFRTTQTEVSLAKDRGGNDALDVATRQDDFSGKPHRLAWYQQVINDTKAEPEDKSYALYRAVMCYAPSGYNDCGGEDVDKAVRKAWFLQLKRDYPGSVWAKSLKYYW
;
A
#
# COMPACT_ATOMS: atom_id res chain seq x y z
N MET A 1 -43.57 -29.66 -45.79
CA MET A 1 -42.15 -29.29 -45.73
C MET A 1 -41.99 -28.09 -44.80
N VAL A 2 -41.27 -28.34 -43.70
CA VAL A 2 -40.56 -27.42 -42.79
C VAL A 2 -41.32 -26.24 -42.15
N LYS A 3 -41.48 -26.38 -40.83
CA LYS A 3 -42.01 -25.42 -39.84
C LYS A 3 -40.96 -24.36 -39.47
N LYS A 4 -41.46 -23.17 -39.17
CA LYS A 4 -40.79 -22.13 -38.36
C LYS A 4 -40.62 -22.62 -36.92
N SER A 5 -39.46 -22.34 -36.31
CA SER A 5 -39.33 -22.28 -34.85
C SER A 5 -38.35 -21.19 -34.46
N HIS A 6 -38.73 -20.46 -33.43
CA HIS A 6 -38.07 -19.30 -32.86
C HIS A 6 -36.72 -19.68 -32.21
N LEU A 7 -35.65 -18.97 -32.56
CA LEU A 7 -34.41 -18.98 -31.79
C LEU A 7 -34.67 -18.24 -30.47
N MET A 8 -34.61 -18.97 -29.35
CA MET A 8 -34.44 -18.38 -28.03
C MET A 8 -32.98 -17.96 -27.86
N LEU A 9 -32.79 -16.66 -27.66
CA LEU A 9 -31.60 -16.06 -27.07
C LEU A 9 -31.47 -16.60 -25.65
N GLY A 10 -30.41 -17.37 -25.38
CA GLY A 10 -30.14 -17.95 -24.05
C GLY A 10 -28.71 -17.64 -23.61
N LEU A 11 -28.62 -16.81 -22.58
CA LEU A 11 -27.52 -16.65 -21.62
C LEU A 11 -26.09 -16.44 -22.17
N CYS A 12 -25.74 -15.19 -22.40
CA CYS A 12 -24.42 -14.66 -22.07
C CYS A 12 -24.61 -13.65 -20.93
N LEU A 13 -24.43 -14.05 -19.67
CA LEU A 13 -24.36 -13.14 -18.52
C LEU A 13 -23.86 -13.93 -17.30
N SER A 14 -22.55 -13.87 -17.06
CA SER A 14 -21.90 -13.88 -15.72
C SER A 14 -20.40 -14.13 -15.85
N PHE A 15 -19.67 -13.25 -16.55
CA PHE A 15 -18.26 -13.01 -16.26
C PHE A 15 -18.22 -11.85 -15.27
N ALA A 16 -18.37 -12.17 -13.99
CA ALA A 16 -18.00 -11.29 -12.89
C ALA A 16 -16.99 -12.08 -12.07
N THR A 17 -15.73 -12.02 -12.52
CA THR A 17 -14.62 -12.12 -11.58
C THR A 17 -14.92 -11.11 -10.48
N SER A 18 -14.92 -11.53 -9.22
CA SER A 18 -14.66 -10.59 -8.13
C SER A 18 -13.18 -10.22 -8.16
N SER A 19 -12.75 -9.65 -9.29
CA SER A 19 -11.79 -8.56 -9.29
C SER A 19 -12.51 -7.42 -8.58
N ALA A 20 -11.80 -6.64 -7.75
CA ALA A 20 -12.31 -5.31 -7.41
C ALA A 20 -12.75 -4.64 -8.73
N ALA A 21 -13.92 -4.02 -8.75
CA ALA A 21 -14.39 -3.29 -9.91
C ALA A 21 -13.35 -2.22 -10.28
N LEU A 22 -12.45 -2.54 -11.22
CA LEU A 22 -11.51 -1.63 -11.83
C LEU A 22 -12.25 -0.83 -12.89
N ALA A 23 -13.15 0.03 -12.41
CA ALA A 23 -13.64 1.15 -13.19
C ALA A 23 -12.51 2.20 -13.25
N SER A 24 -11.84 2.27 -14.39
CA SER A 24 -11.04 3.41 -14.90
C SER A 24 -10.75 4.54 -13.88
N MET A 25 -9.75 4.34 -13.04
CA MET A 25 -8.94 5.37 -12.39
C MET A 25 -7.52 4.81 -12.34
N ASP A 26 -6.51 5.64 -12.62
CA ASP A 26 -5.08 5.30 -12.53
C ASP A 26 -4.80 4.48 -11.26
N MET A 27 -4.51 3.18 -11.41
CA MET A 27 -4.29 2.30 -10.26
C MET A 27 -2.79 2.10 -10.04
N ASP A 28 -2.13 3.17 -9.59
CA ASP A 28 -0.76 3.19 -9.08
C ASP A 28 -0.64 2.59 -7.65
N SER A 29 -1.59 1.74 -7.21
CA SER A 29 -1.64 1.28 -5.82
C SER A 29 -1.26 -0.19 -5.69
N CYS A 30 -0.09 -0.42 -5.07
CA CYS A 30 0.34 -1.70 -4.55
C CYS A 30 -0.76 -2.35 -3.69
N ALA A 31 -1.14 -3.61 -3.98
CA ALA A 31 -2.12 -4.32 -3.17
C ALA A 31 -1.50 -4.73 -1.81
N TRP A 32 -2.21 -4.48 -0.71
CA TRP A 32 -1.71 -4.76 0.63
C TRP A 32 -1.37 -6.24 0.80
N ALA A 33 -0.20 -6.51 1.38
CA ALA A 33 0.39 -7.84 1.52
C ALA A 33 0.74 -8.57 0.21
N SER A 34 0.76 -7.89 -0.94
CA SER A 34 1.33 -8.47 -2.17
C SER A 34 2.87 -8.40 -2.13
N PRO A 35 3.58 -9.37 -2.73
CA PRO A 35 5.04 -9.32 -2.87
C PRO A 35 5.48 -7.98 -3.49
N GLY A 36 6.42 -7.30 -2.83
CA GLY A 36 6.91 -5.97 -3.24
C GLY A 36 6.13 -4.78 -2.72
N CYS A 37 5.00 -5.01 -2.06
CA CYS A 37 4.20 -3.97 -1.44
C CYS A 37 4.57 -3.83 0.04
N PHE A 38 5.55 -2.97 0.31
CA PHE A 38 6.04 -2.78 1.66
C PHE A 38 5.07 -1.97 2.55
N LEU A 39 5.18 -2.18 3.86
CA LEU A 39 4.47 -1.40 4.88
C LEU A 39 4.88 0.07 4.75
N VAL A 40 3.87 0.92 4.55
CA VAL A 40 4.07 2.38 4.41
C VAL A 40 3.94 3.11 5.73
N SER A 41 3.35 2.47 6.75
CA SER A 41 3.14 3.09 8.06
C SER A 41 4.41 3.08 8.92
N PRO A 42 4.70 4.15 9.68
CA PRO A 42 5.75 4.15 10.70
C PRO A 42 5.60 2.99 11.70
N PRO A 43 6.70 2.49 12.28
CA PRO A 43 6.71 1.34 13.18
C PRO A 43 6.21 1.67 14.59
N VAL A 44 4.96 2.14 14.69
CA VAL A 44 4.24 2.41 15.94
C VAL A 44 2.80 1.92 15.81
N LEU A 45 2.10 1.79 16.94
CA LEU A 45 0.64 1.66 16.97
C LEU A 45 0.04 3.07 16.90
N GLY A 46 -0.46 3.48 15.75
CA GLY A 46 -0.88 4.86 15.50
C GLY A 46 -2.33 4.96 15.02
N VAL A 47 -3.01 6.08 15.34
CA VAL A 47 -4.34 6.34 14.77
C VAL A 47 -4.28 6.46 13.25
N ALA A 48 -3.26 7.15 12.72
CA ALA A 48 -3.10 7.42 11.29
C ALA A 48 -2.54 6.23 10.48
N ASN A 49 -2.06 5.18 11.13
CA ASN A 49 -1.51 4.00 10.47
C ASN A 49 -2.62 3.15 9.86
N ASP A 50 -2.34 2.41 8.78
CA ASP A 50 -3.28 1.43 8.22
C ASP A 50 -3.73 0.45 9.33
N THR A 51 -5.02 0.10 9.31
CA THR A 51 -5.63 -0.77 10.33
C THR A 51 -4.93 -2.13 10.36
N ARG A 52 -4.58 -2.63 9.16
CA ARG A 52 -3.92 -3.90 8.93
C ARG A 52 -2.46 -3.84 9.41
N ASP A 53 -1.76 -2.73 9.17
CA ASP A 53 -0.38 -2.52 9.64
C ASP A 53 -0.30 -2.53 11.17
N ASN A 54 -1.23 -1.84 11.86
CA ASN A 54 -1.29 -1.87 13.33
C ASN A 54 -1.49 -3.30 13.86
N LEU A 55 -2.39 -4.07 13.24
CA LEU A 55 -2.68 -5.44 13.67
C LEU A 55 -1.51 -6.39 13.35
N LEU A 56 -0.86 -6.21 12.20
CA LEU A 56 0.32 -6.99 11.80
C LEU A 56 1.47 -6.73 12.77
N ARG A 57 1.83 -5.47 13.02
CA ARG A 57 2.94 -5.14 13.95
C ARG A 57 2.68 -5.66 15.37
N LEU A 58 1.43 -5.70 15.81
CA LEU A 58 1.08 -6.23 17.13
C LEU A 58 1.17 -7.76 17.24
N LEU A 59 1.08 -8.49 16.11
CA LEU A 59 1.02 -9.96 16.08
C LEU A 59 2.26 -10.64 15.47
N ASP A 60 2.93 -9.98 14.54
CA ASP A 60 4.01 -10.54 13.72
C ASP A 60 5.38 -10.42 14.40
N GLU A 61 5.54 -9.48 15.33
CA GLU A 61 6.82 -9.25 16.02
C GLU A 61 7.39 -10.53 16.67
N GLN A 62 6.55 -11.44 17.13
CA GLN A 62 6.97 -12.70 17.75
C GLN A 62 7.14 -13.86 16.75
N LYS A 63 6.73 -13.68 15.49
CA LYS A 63 6.65 -14.75 14.47
C LYS A 63 7.78 -14.70 13.43
N GLY A 64 8.58 -13.63 13.43
CA GLY A 64 9.62 -13.42 12.44
C GLY A 64 9.04 -12.66 11.24
N PHE A 65 9.60 -11.48 11.00
CA PHE A 65 8.98 -10.44 10.20
C PHE A 65 8.63 -10.84 8.77
N SER A 66 7.44 -10.38 8.36
CA SER A 66 6.92 -10.47 7.00
C SER A 66 7.84 -9.94 5.89
N SER A 67 7.67 -10.48 4.67
CA SER A 67 8.19 -9.95 3.40
C SER A 67 7.71 -8.52 3.08
N LEU A 68 6.83 -7.96 3.91
CA LEU A 68 6.26 -6.62 3.77
C LEU A 68 7.14 -5.53 4.39
N ARG A 69 8.22 -5.88 5.11
CA ARG A 69 9.17 -4.85 5.55
C ARG A 69 9.93 -4.27 4.38
N GLN A 70 10.06 -2.94 4.38
CA GLN A 70 10.88 -2.28 3.39
C GLN A 70 12.34 -2.77 3.47
N PRO A 71 12.99 -3.12 2.33
CA PRO A 71 14.41 -3.42 2.31
C PRO A 71 15.22 -2.21 2.76
N VAL A 72 16.18 -2.45 3.65
CA VAL A 72 17.12 -1.43 4.12
C VAL A 72 18.26 -1.30 3.11
N PRO A 73 18.55 -0.09 2.59
CA PRO A 73 19.69 0.12 1.72
C PRO A 73 21.00 -0.32 2.36
N THR A 74 21.91 -0.91 1.58
CA THR A 74 23.24 -1.36 2.04
C THR A 74 24.02 -0.26 2.75
N ASP A 75 23.90 0.99 2.29
CA ASP A 75 24.45 2.17 2.95
C ASP A 75 23.38 3.28 3.01
N ILE A 76 22.65 3.32 4.13
CA ILE A 76 21.61 4.32 4.38
C ILE A 76 22.15 5.76 4.43
N THR A 77 23.46 5.93 4.63
CA THR A 77 24.09 7.25 4.63
C THR A 77 24.23 7.83 3.22
N ARG A 78 24.02 7.00 2.20
CA ARG A 78 24.13 7.36 0.78
C ARG A 78 22.85 7.15 -0.02
N SER A 79 21.78 6.63 0.59
CA SER A 79 20.51 6.36 -0.10
C SER A 79 19.40 7.26 0.40
N ARG A 80 18.51 7.67 -0.51
CA ARG A 80 17.27 8.41 -0.21
C ARG A 80 16.02 7.53 -0.21
N ASP A 81 16.20 6.23 -0.33
CA ASP A 81 15.12 5.29 -0.66
C ASP A 81 14.41 4.73 0.57
N PHE A 82 14.89 4.99 1.79
CA PHE A 82 14.23 4.53 3.02
C PHE A 82 13.29 5.59 3.62
N TYR A 83 11.98 5.32 3.61
CA TYR A 83 10.93 6.20 4.15
C TYR A 83 9.58 5.48 4.35
N PHE A 84 8.75 6.00 5.24
CA PHE A 84 7.43 5.46 5.58
C PHE A 84 6.35 6.01 4.64
N GLY A 85 6.32 5.55 3.40
CA GLY A 85 5.37 6.02 2.39
C GLY A 85 5.32 5.11 1.18
N MET A 86 4.44 5.44 0.23
CA MET A 86 4.34 4.71 -1.03
C MET A 86 5.66 4.80 -1.81
N HIS A 87 6.21 3.64 -2.18
CA HIS A 87 7.38 3.53 -3.04
C HIS A 87 6.92 3.58 -4.51
N MET A 88 7.18 4.69 -5.19
CA MET A 88 6.69 4.97 -6.55
C MET A 88 7.66 4.51 -7.66
N LEU A 89 8.72 3.76 -7.34
CA LEU A 89 9.73 3.31 -8.31
C LEU A 89 9.77 1.80 -8.38
N ASP A 90 9.85 1.30 -9.62
CA ASP A 90 9.72 -0.08 -10.07
C ASP A 90 10.18 -1.14 -9.07
N TYR A 91 9.22 -1.86 -8.52
CA TYR A 91 9.46 -3.16 -7.93
C TYR A 91 9.80 -4.13 -9.07
N ASP A 92 11.09 -4.38 -9.30
CA ASP A 92 11.53 -5.64 -9.89
C ASP A 92 11.50 -6.67 -8.76
N PRO A 93 10.54 -7.62 -8.75
CA PRO A 93 10.61 -8.72 -7.80
C PRO A 93 11.97 -9.41 -7.93
N PRO A 94 12.59 -9.82 -6.82
CA PRO A 94 13.58 -10.88 -6.91
C PRO A 94 12.92 -12.03 -7.65
N VAL A 95 13.50 -12.45 -8.77
CA VAL A 95 13.18 -13.74 -9.36
C VAL A 95 13.59 -14.74 -8.29
N ASP A 96 12.62 -15.34 -7.62
CA ASP A 96 12.89 -16.55 -6.87
C ASP A 96 13.52 -17.51 -7.88
N ASP A 97 14.80 -17.81 -7.69
CA ASP A 97 15.38 -19.02 -8.25
C ASP A 97 14.48 -20.13 -7.70
N ASP A 98 13.64 -20.69 -8.58
CA ASP A 98 12.84 -21.88 -8.33
C ASP A 98 13.79 -22.88 -7.67
N SER A 99 13.77 -22.92 -6.34
CA SER A 99 14.53 -23.89 -5.61
C SER A 99 13.80 -25.18 -5.92
N ASP A 100 14.41 -25.93 -6.82
CA ASP A 100 13.99 -27.21 -7.35
C ASP A 100 13.87 -28.18 -6.16
N THR A 101 12.78 -28.04 -5.40
CA THR A 101 12.40 -28.97 -4.35
C THR A 101 11.95 -30.21 -5.08
N THR A 102 12.86 -31.18 -5.17
CA THR A 102 12.57 -32.50 -5.68
C THR A 102 11.33 -33.03 -4.94
N PRO A 103 10.18 -33.21 -5.61
CA PRO A 103 8.98 -33.65 -4.91
C PRO A 103 9.25 -35.04 -4.34
N GLY A 104 9.06 -35.21 -3.03
CA GLY A 104 8.84 -36.54 -2.49
C GLY A 104 7.65 -37.16 -3.22
N GLU A 105 7.68 -38.48 -3.48
CA GLU A 105 6.63 -39.17 -4.26
C GLU A 105 5.22 -38.76 -3.80
N ASP A 106 4.49 -38.06 -4.66
CA ASP A 106 3.14 -37.58 -4.41
C ASP A 106 2.18 -38.80 -4.19
N PRO A 107 1.45 -38.85 -3.05
CA PRO A 107 0.48 -39.91 -2.76
C PRO A 107 -0.56 -40.14 -3.86
N LEU A 108 -0.98 -39.08 -4.56
CA LEU A 108 -1.96 -39.19 -5.64
C LEU A 108 -1.41 -39.99 -6.82
N SER A 109 -0.15 -39.77 -7.19
CA SER A 109 0.53 -40.51 -8.27
C SER A 109 0.56 -42.03 -8.03
N GLN A 110 0.82 -42.47 -6.80
CA GLN A 110 0.77 -43.89 -6.43
C GLN A 110 -0.66 -44.46 -6.48
N GLN A 111 -1.66 -43.66 -6.06
CA GLN A 111 -3.06 -44.05 -6.10
C GLN A 111 -3.58 -44.18 -7.54
N ILE A 112 -3.20 -43.27 -8.44
CA ILE A 112 -3.51 -43.31 -9.88
C ILE A 112 -3.00 -44.62 -10.49
N ALA A 113 -1.73 -44.96 -10.22
CA ALA A 113 -1.14 -46.21 -10.71
C ALA A 113 -1.89 -47.44 -10.16
N THR A 114 -2.22 -47.44 -8.87
CA THR A 114 -2.94 -48.55 -8.21
C THR A 114 -4.36 -48.73 -8.75
N LEU A 115 -5.03 -47.63 -9.14
CA LEU A 115 -6.36 -47.63 -9.74
C LEU A 115 -6.34 -47.90 -11.26
N GLY A 116 -5.16 -47.99 -11.87
CA GLY A 116 -5.00 -48.19 -13.31
C GLY A 116 -5.59 -47.04 -14.13
N LEU A 117 -5.40 -45.80 -13.69
CA LEU A 117 -5.85 -44.60 -14.38
C LEU A 117 -4.71 -43.99 -15.20
N ASP A 118 -5.08 -43.15 -16.18
CA ASP A 118 -4.11 -42.42 -17.01
C ASP A 118 -3.55 -41.21 -16.23
N ALA A 119 -2.28 -41.29 -15.86
CA ALA A 119 -1.61 -40.26 -15.08
C ALA A 119 -1.48 -38.94 -15.86
N GLU A 120 -1.21 -38.99 -17.16
CA GLU A 120 -1.01 -37.78 -17.98
C GLU A 120 -2.34 -37.01 -18.12
N ALA A 121 -3.43 -37.74 -18.32
CA ALA A 121 -4.77 -37.14 -18.38
C ALA A 121 -5.18 -36.49 -17.05
N ILE A 122 -4.87 -37.12 -15.91
CA ILE A 122 -5.22 -36.57 -14.59
C ILE A 122 -4.37 -35.36 -14.25
N THR A 123 -3.06 -35.40 -14.50
CA THR A 123 -2.18 -34.25 -14.30
C THR A 123 -2.61 -33.06 -15.15
N HIS A 124 -3.00 -33.28 -16.41
CA HIS A 124 -3.54 -32.22 -17.26
C HIS A 124 -4.88 -31.68 -16.75
N LEU A 125 -5.78 -32.56 -16.26
CA LEU A 125 -7.07 -32.16 -15.67
C LEU A 125 -6.91 -31.33 -14.40
N THR A 126 -5.91 -31.62 -13.56
CA THR A 126 -5.62 -30.85 -12.34
C THR A 126 -4.78 -29.59 -12.63
N ALA A 127 -3.96 -29.57 -13.68
CA ALA A 127 -3.16 -28.41 -14.07
C ALA A 127 -3.97 -27.29 -14.75
N LEU A 128 -5.06 -27.64 -15.46
CA LEU A 128 -5.99 -26.66 -16.06
C LEU A 128 -6.84 -25.89 -15.03
N GLN A 129 -6.58 -26.06 -13.73
CA GLN A 129 -7.46 -25.59 -12.65
C GLN A 129 -6.96 -24.38 -11.87
N ASP A 130 -5.70 -23.98 -11.96
CA ASP A 130 -5.27 -22.67 -11.42
C ASP A 130 -6.05 -21.51 -12.09
N GLU A 131 -6.61 -21.76 -13.29
CA GLU A 131 -7.50 -20.84 -14.02
C GLU A 131 -9.02 -21.12 -13.81
N ASN A 132 -9.41 -22.24 -13.18
CA ASN A 132 -10.81 -22.69 -13.07
C ASN A 132 -11.30 -23.03 -11.64
N GLU A 133 -10.46 -22.96 -10.61
CA GLU A 133 -10.92 -22.97 -9.23
C GLU A 133 -11.89 -21.79 -9.02
N ASN A 134 -13.16 -22.11 -8.78
CA ASN A 134 -14.15 -21.13 -8.40
C ASN A 134 -14.94 -21.64 -7.20
N ARG A 135 -15.76 -20.76 -6.62
CA ARG A 135 -16.55 -20.99 -5.40
C ARG A 135 -17.47 -22.23 -5.42
N PHE A 136 -17.57 -22.95 -6.54
CA PHE A 136 -18.55 -24.02 -6.74
C PHE A 136 -17.95 -25.42 -6.96
N VAL A 137 -16.82 -25.60 -7.64
CA VAL A 137 -16.30 -26.93 -7.99
C VAL A 137 -14.97 -27.21 -7.27
N SER A 138 -14.89 -28.33 -6.54
CA SER A 138 -13.64 -28.81 -5.93
C SER A 138 -13.17 -30.09 -6.63
N LEU A 139 -12.19 -29.98 -7.52
CA LEU A 139 -11.62 -31.10 -8.31
C LEU A 139 -10.08 -31.03 -8.37
N ASN A 140 -9.42 -30.59 -7.30
CA ASN A 140 -7.96 -30.52 -7.23
C ASN A 140 -7.31 -31.84 -6.74
N SER A 141 -5.98 -31.88 -6.77
CA SER A 141 -5.16 -33.04 -6.39
C SER A 141 -5.52 -33.58 -5.00
N ASP A 142 -5.69 -32.72 -4.00
CA ASP A 142 -6.00 -33.12 -2.62
C ASP A 142 -7.38 -33.79 -2.53
N THR A 143 -8.41 -33.16 -3.11
CA THR A 143 -9.77 -33.71 -3.07
C THR A 143 -9.93 -34.99 -3.89
N LEU A 144 -9.12 -35.17 -4.94
CA LEU A 144 -9.03 -36.42 -5.70
C LEU A 144 -8.32 -37.50 -4.89
N SER A 145 -7.20 -37.16 -4.26
CA SER A 145 -6.43 -38.10 -3.44
C SER A 145 -7.26 -38.61 -2.26
N ASP A 146 -8.02 -37.75 -1.60
CA ASP A 146 -8.92 -38.13 -0.51
C ASP A 146 -9.99 -39.14 -0.94
N PHE A 147 -10.59 -38.94 -2.13
CA PHE A 147 -11.59 -39.85 -2.68
C PHE A 147 -10.97 -41.19 -3.08
N PHE A 148 -9.81 -41.17 -3.75
CA PHE A 148 -9.11 -42.38 -4.17
C PHE A 148 -8.61 -43.20 -2.97
N ALA A 149 -8.08 -42.53 -1.94
CA ALA A 149 -7.72 -43.16 -0.69
C ALA A 149 -8.92 -43.87 -0.04
N ALA A 150 -10.10 -43.25 -0.05
CA ALA A 150 -11.33 -43.84 0.47
C ALA A 150 -11.76 -45.09 -0.31
N LEU A 151 -11.67 -45.07 -1.64
CA LEU A 151 -11.95 -46.24 -2.49
C LEU A 151 -10.96 -47.39 -2.23
N LEU A 152 -9.67 -47.08 -2.11
CA LEU A 152 -8.61 -48.06 -1.90
C LEU A 152 -8.67 -48.69 -0.49
N ALA A 153 -9.03 -47.90 0.52
CA ALA A 153 -9.19 -48.36 1.89
C ALA A 153 -10.42 -49.27 2.09
N ASP A 154 -11.43 -49.17 1.22
CA ASP A 154 -12.63 -49.98 1.32
C ASP A 154 -12.42 -51.39 0.75
N THR A 155 -12.23 -52.36 1.64
CA THR A 155 -11.98 -53.77 1.28
C THR A 155 -13.19 -54.49 0.69
N THR A 156 -14.38 -53.86 0.70
CA THR A 156 -15.59 -54.43 0.10
C THR A 156 -15.71 -54.14 -1.40
N LEU A 157 -14.91 -53.20 -1.93
CA LEU A 157 -14.87 -52.86 -3.34
C LEU A 157 -13.88 -53.73 -4.12
N THR A 158 -14.28 -54.24 -5.28
CA THR A 158 -13.37 -54.91 -6.21
C THR A 158 -12.49 -53.89 -6.95
N PRO A 159 -11.33 -54.30 -7.50
CA PRO A 159 -10.47 -53.41 -8.29
C PRO A 159 -11.22 -52.72 -9.44
N GLU A 160 -12.12 -53.44 -10.12
CA GLU A 160 -12.92 -52.89 -11.22
C GLU A 160 -13.88 -51.81 -10.73
N LEU A 161 -14.56 -52.03 -9.60
CA LEU A 161 -15.46 -51.03 -9.01
C LEU A 161 -14.70 -49.78 -8.56
N ARG A 162 -13.51 -49.94 -7.96
CA ARG A 162 -12.65 -48.81 -7.59
C ARG A 162 -12.25 -48.00 -8.81
N GLN A 163 -11.80 -48.67 -9.88
CA GLN A 163 -11.45 -47.99 -11.12
C GLN A 163 -12.65 -47.28 -11.76
N THR A 164 -13.83 -47.92 -11.79
CA THR A 164 -15.04 -47.29 -12.34
C THR A 164 -15.43 -46.04 -11.55
N LEU A 165 -15.53 -46.13 -10.21
CA LEU A 165 -15.88 -44.99 -9.35
C LEU A 165 -14.86 -43.86 -9.44
N ALA A 166 -13.57 -44.20 -9.52
CA ALA A 166 -12.50 -43.22 -9.69
C ALA A 166 -12.61 -42.49 -11.04
N LYS A 167 -12.86 -43.20 -12.15
CA LYS A 167 -13.13 -42.59 -13.46
C LYS A 167 -14.36 -41.70 -13.44
N THR A 168 -15.44 -42.13 -12.78
CA THR A 168 -16.65 -41.32 -12.66
C THR A 168 -16.40 -40.03 -11.87
N ARG A 169 -15.60 -40.07 -10.81
CA ARG A 169 -15.25 -38.86 -10.02
C ARG A 169 -14.60 -37.77 -10.87
N LEU A 170 -13.77 -38.15 -11.85
CA LEU A 170 -13.10 -37.22 -12.77
C LEU A 170 -14.09 -36.49 -13.69
N LEU A 171 -15.30 -37.03 -13.87
CA LEU A 171 -16.36 -36.41 -14.69
C LEU A 171 -17.25 -35.45 -13.89
N VAL A 172 -17.20 -35.46 -12.55
CA VAL A 172 -18.13 -34.69 -11.71
C VAL A 172 -17.75 -33.21 -11.67
N ASP A 173 -18.41 -32.43 -12.50
CA ASP A 173 -18.21 -30.98 -12.70
C ASP A 173 -19.49 -30.15 -12.53
N GLY A 174 -20.64 -30.78 -12.27
CA GLY A 174 -21.95 -30.12 -12.20
C GLY A 174 -22.70 -30.04 -13.53
N SER A 175 -22.12 -30.56 -14.62
CA SER A 175 -22.76 -30.55 -15.93
C SER A 175 -23.89 -31.58 -16.05
N SER A 176 -24.77 -31.34 -17.03
CA SER A 176 -25.78 -32.34 -17.43
C SER A 176 -25.14 -33.59 -18.03
N ASN A 177 -23.99 -33.46 -18.70
CA ASN A 177 -23.25 -34.61 -19.22
C ASN A 177 -22.73 -35.52 -18.10
N ALA A 178 -22.14 -34.93 -17.06
CA ALA A 178 -21.76 -35.66 -15.86
C ALA A 178 -22.96 -36.36 -15.21
N GLN A 179 -24.11 -35.68 -15.16
CA GLN A 179 -25.35 -36.25 -14.63
C GLN A 179 -25.83 -37.46 -15.45
N ASP A 180 -25.76 -37.41 -16.78
CA ASP A 180 -26.16 -38.52 -17.65
C ASP A 180 -25.26 -39.75 -17.46
N GLU A 181 -23.95 -39.55 -17.32
CA GLU A 181 -23.01 -40.65 -17.04
C GLU A 181 -23.22 -41.24 -15.63
N LEU A 182 -23.48 -40.39 -14.63
CA LEU A 182 -23.83 -40.83 -13.27
C LEU A 182 -25.15 -41.61 -13.20
N ASN A 183 -26.12 -41.29 -14.07
CA ASN A 183 -27.39 -42.03 -14.16
C ASN A 183 -27.23 -43.41 -14.81
N LYS A 184 -26.23 -43.59 -15.67
CA LYS A 184 -25.90 -44.88 -16.31
C LYS A 184 -25.07 -45.79 -15.40
N LEU A 185 -24.43 -45.23 -14.37
CA LEU A 185 -23.55 -45.96 -13.46
C LEU A 185 -24.33 -47.00 -12.64
N THR A 186 -24.19 -48.26 -13.03
CA THR A 186 -24.79 -49.41 -12.33
C THR A 186 -23.75 -50.04 -11.41
N VAL A 187 -24.00 -49.99 -10.11
CA VAL A 187 -23.12 -50.56 -9.07
C VAL A 187 -23.93 -51.43 -8.10
N PRO A 188 -23.32 -52.45 -7.47
CA PRO A 188 -23.97 -53.22 -6.41
C PRO A 188 -24.38 -52.35 -5.21
N GLU A 189 -25.41 -52.80 -4.48
CA GLU A 189 -25.80 -52.23 -3.19
C GLU A 189 -24.66 -52.31 -2.16
N GLY A 190 -24.70 -51.45 -1.15
CA GLY A 190 -23.67 -51.33 -0.12
C GLY A 190 -22.69 -50.18 -0.40
N SER A 191 -21.39 -50.39 -0.17
CA SER A 191 -20.40 -49.31 -0.27
C SER A 191 -20.32 -48.69 -1.67
N ALA A 192 -20.37 -49.51 -2.73
CA ALA A 192 -20.31 -49.02 -4.11
C ALA A 192 -21.50 -48.09 -4.45
N ALA A 193 -22.72 -48.44 -4.01
CA ALA A 193 -23.89 -47.56 -4.13
C ALA A 193 -23.73 -46.26 -3.33
N ALA A 194 -23.16 -46.31 -2.12
CA ALA A 194 -22.90 -45.12 -1.31
C ALA A 194 -21.93 -44.14 -2.01
N PHE A 195 -20.86 -44.64 -2.63
CA PHE A 195 -19.93 -43.81 -3.42
C PHE A 195 -20.61 -43.22 -4.67
N ARG A 196 -21.42 -43.99 -5.40
CA ARG A 196 -22.21 -43.47 -6.54
C ARG A 196 -23.14 -42.35 -6.07
N ASP A 197 -23.89 -42.58 -5.00
CA ASP A 197 -24.88 -41.62 -4.49
C ASP A 197 -24.21 -40.34 -3.99
N TYR A 198 -23.00 -40.46 -3.41
CA TYR A 198 -22.17 -39.30 -3.09
C TYR A 198 -21.77 -38.51 -4.34
N LEU A 199 -21.31 -39.18 -5.41
CA LEU A 199 -20.93 -38.51 -6.66
C LEU A 199 -22.14 -37.81 -7.31
N GLN A 200 -23.33 -38.42 -7.24
CA GLN A 200 -24.58 -37.79 -7.67
C GLN A 200 -24.89 -36.54 -6.84
N ALA A 201 -24.78 -36.61 -5.51
CA ALA A 201 -25.00 -35.47 -4.62
C ALA A 201 -24.00 -34.34 -4.88
N ALA A 202 -22.72 -34.66 -5.09
CA ALA A 202 -21.67 -33.70 -5.43
C ALA A 202 -21.95 -33.01 -6.78
N ASN A 203 -22.40 -33.76 -7.80
CA ASN A 203 -22.77 -33.17 -9.08
C ASN A 203 -23.95 -32.20 -8.95
N GLN A 204 -24.97 -32.55 -8.15
CA GLN A 204 -26.10 -31.66 -7.88
C GLN A 204 -25.68 -30.39 -7.12
N PHE A 205 -24.74 -30.52 -6.17
CA PHE A 205 -24.17 -29.38 -5.45
C PHE A 205 -23.40 -28.44 -6.40
N TYR A 206 -22.55 -28.98 -7.29
CA TYR A 206 -21.84 -28.20 -8.31
C TYR A 206 -22.77 -27.55 -9.32
N ALA A 207 -23.89 -28.19 -9.65
CA ALA A 207 -24.94 -27.63 -10.50
C ALA A 207 -25.80 -26.54 -9.83
N GLY A 208 -25.58 -26.24 -8.54
CA GLY A 208 -26.41 -25.31 -7.76
C GLY A 208 -27.76 -25.86 -7.32
N ASN A 209 -28.04 -27.15 -7.52
CA ASN A 209 -29.28 -27.78 -7.06
C ASN A 209 -29.19 -28.19 -5.58
N TYR A 210 -29.13 -27.18 -4.70
CA TYR A 210 -28.89 -27.35 -3.28
C TYR A 210 -29.98 -28.15 -2.55
N THR A 211 -31.21 -28.14 -3.06
CA THR A 211 -32.32 -28.91 -2.46
C THR A 211 -32.12 -30.40 -2.66
N ALA A 212 -31.85 -30.84 -3.89
CA ALA A 212 -31.59 -32.25 -4.19
C ALA A 212 -30.30 -32.75 -3.52
N ALA A 213 -29.23 -31.95 -3.60
CA ALA A 213 -27.96 -32.28 -2.96
C ALA A 213 -28.11 -32.44 -1.43
N ARG A 214 -28.83 -31.54 -0.75
CA ARG A 214 -29.13 -31.64 0.68
C ARG A 214 -29.82 -32.96 1.04
N GLN A 215 -30.83 -33.36 0.26
CA GLN A 215 -31.57 -34.59 0.52
C GLN A 215 -30.64 -35.81 0.45
N SER A 216 -29.81 -35.90 -0.58
CA SER A 216 -28.85 -36.99 -0.76
C SER A 216 -27.77 -37.00 0.31
N PHE A 217 -27.14 -35.86 0.61
CA PHE A 217 -26.14 -35.78 1.69
C PHE A 217 -26.72 -36.11 3.06
N THR A 218 -27.98 -35.75 3.33
CA THR A 218 -28.65 -36.11 4.59
C THR A 218 -28.75 -37.63 4.72
N ALA A 219 -29.18 -38.33 3.66
CA ALA A 219 -29.26 -39.80 3.66
C ALA A 219 -27.89 -40.46 3.83
N LEU A 220 -26.83 -39.86 3.28
CA LEU A 220 -25.45 -40.37 3.35
C LEU A 220 -24.75 -40.08 4.69
N SER A 221 -25.17 -39.06 5.46
CA SER A 221 -24.52 -38.64 6.70
C SER A 221 -24.49 -39.70 7.82
N SER A 222 -25.37 -40.71 7.73
CA SER A 222 -25.44 -41.86 8.64
C SER A 222 -25.02 -43.18 7.99
N ASN A 223 -24.33 -43.14 6.84
CA ASN A 223 -23.91 -44.34 6.13
C ASN A 223 -22.87 -45.14 6.96
N PRO A 224 -22.86 -46.49 6.89
CA PRO A 224 -21.83 -47.30 7.58
C PRO A 224 -20.41 -47.09 7.04
N GLN A 225 -20.26 -46.65 5.80
CA GLN A 225 -18.95 -46.33 5.21
C GLN A 225 -18.43 -45.03 5.85
N PRO A 226 -17.31 -45.06 6.60
CA PRO A 226 -16.90 -43.94 7.46
C PRO A 226 -16.57 -42.64 6.71
N TRP A 227 -15.90 -42.75 5.56
CA TRP A 227 -15.56 -41.60 4.72
C TRP A 227 -16.83 -40.96 4.15
N ILE A 228 -17.78 -41.75 3.66
CA ILE A 228 -19.07 -41.23 3.15
C ILE A 228 -19.84 -40.51 4.25
N ALA A 229 -19.93 -41.08 5.45
CA ALA A 229 -20.67 -40.47 6.56
C ALA A 229 -20.08 -39.11 6.98
N GLU A 230 -18.75 -39.05 7.09
CA GLU A 230 -18.05 -37.82 7.47
C GLU A 230 -18.14 -36.76 6.37
N THR A 231 -17.78 -37.11 5.13
CA THR A 231 -17.79 -36.19 3.98
C THR A 231 -19.20 -35.68 3.69
N ALA A 232 -20.23 -36.53 3.72
CA ALA A 232 -21.61 -36.08 3.54
C ALA A 232 -22.06 -35.11 4.64
N SER A 233 -21.62 -35.32 5.89
CA SER A 233 -21.95 -34.42 7.00
C SER A 233 -21.28 -33.05 6.83
N TYR A 234 -20.02 -33.02 6.38
CA TYR A 234 -19.32 -31.79 6.01
C TYR A 234 -20.01 -31.08 4.83
N MET A 235 -20.44 -31.84 3.81
CA MET A 235 -21.12 -31.29 2.63
C MET A 235 -22.50 -30.69 2.96
N LEU A 236 -23.19 -31.12 4.03
CA LEU A 236 -24.43 -30.47 4.47
C LEU A 236 -24.20 -29.00 4.87
N MET A 237 -23.09 -28.71 5.55
CA MET A 237 -22.69 -27.34 5.87
C MET A 237 -22.39 -26.54 4.59
N ARG A 238 -21.52 -27.07 3.71
CA ARG A 238 -21.15 -26.37 2.45
C ARG A 238 -22.37 -26.12 1.57
N ASN A 239 -23.28 -27.08 1.47
CA ASN A 239 -24.52 -26.96 0.71
C ASN A 239 -25.41 -25.85 1.23
N ALA A 240 -25.64 -25.78 2.55
CA ALA A 240 -26.43 -24.72 3.15
C ALA A 240 -25.75 -23.35 3.00
N LEU A 241 -24.42 -23.28 3.16
CA LEU A 241 -23.66 -22.05 3.00
C LEU A 241 -23.75 -21.51 1.56
N ASN A 242 -23.53 -22.35 0.55
CA ASN A 242 -23.62 -21.91 -0.84
C ASN A 242 -25.05 -21.52 -1.23
N ALA A 243 -26.05 -22.31 -0.80
CA ALA A 243 -27.47 -22.00 -0.99
C ALA A 243 -27.84 -20.64 -0.39
N SER A 244 -27.29 -20.29 0.77
CA SER A 244 -27.58 -19.00 1.43
C SER A 244 -27.18 -17.79 0.59
N SER A 245 -26.17 -17.93 -0.26
CA SER A 245 -25.63 -16.85 -1.10
C SER A 245 -26.14 -16.85 -2.55
N GLU A 246 -26.99 -17.80 -2.94
CA GLU A 246 -27.43 -17.99 -4.34
C GLU A 246 -28.00 -16.71 -4.96
N ASN A 247 -28.74 -15.93 -4.17
CA ASN A 247 -29.41 -14.70 -4.60
C ASN A 247 -28.79 -13.42 -4.01
N ALA A 248 -27.58 -13.52 -3.45
CA ALA A 248 -26.91 -12.43 -2.73
C ALA A 248 -26.14 -11.48 -3.68
N ASN A 249 -26.79 -11.03 -4.76
CA ASN A 249 -26.20 -10.12 -5.75
C ASN A 249 -26.73 -8.69 -5.58
N GLY A 250 -25.83 -7.70 -5.57
CA GLY A 250 -26.10 -6.27 -5.57
C GLY A 250 -26.70 -5.78 -6.89
N GLU A 251 -26.94 -4.47 -6.99
CA GLU A 251 -27.51 -3.85 -8.21
C GLU A 251 -26.61 -4.04 -9.43
N TYR A 252 -25.29 -4.08 -9.22
CA TYR A 252 -24.29 -4.18 -10.28
C TYR A 252 -23.68 -5.58 -10.41
N GLY A 253 -24.29 -6.59 -9.76
CA GLY A 253 -23.81 -7.97 -9.76
C GLY A 253 -22.66 -8.25 -8.78
N ASP A 254 -22.30 -7.26 -7.96
CA ASP A 254 -21.41 -7.40 -6.81
C ASP A 254 -22.03 -8.31 -5.72
N PHE A 255 -21.22 -8.85 -4.82
CA PHE A 255 -21.74 -9.64 -3.71
C PHE A 255 -22.32 -8.74 -2.62
N ASP A 256 -23.59 -8.95 -2.27
CA ASP A 256 -24.29 -8.18 -1.24
C ASP A 256 -24.65 -9.08 -0.05
N VAL A 257 -23.89 -8.92 1.05
CA VAL A 257 -24.07 -9.70 2.29
C VAL A 257 -25.44 -9.48 2.95
N THR A 258 -26.12 -8.36 2.65
CA THR A 258 -27.45 -8.05 3.21
C THR A 258 -28.55 -8.89 2.56
N LYS A 259 -28.31 -9.42 1.36
CA LYS A 259 -29.24 -10.26 0.59
C LYS A 259 -29.05 -11.77 0.83
N VAL A 260 -28.12 -12.16 1.70
CA VAL A 260 -27.91 -13.56 2.08
C VAL A 260 -29.13 -14.11 2.83
N ASP A 261 -29.58 -15.33 2.50
CA ASP A 261 -30.62 -16.02 3.24
C ASP A 261 -30.09 -16.46 4.61
N LYS A 262 -30.50 -15.73 5.65
CA LYS A 262 -30.08 -15.95 7.04
C LYS A 262 -30.53 -17.30 7.60
N THR A 263 -31.64 -17.86 7.11
CA THR A 263 -32.14 -19.18 7.55
C THR A 263 -31.20 -20.27 7.06
N LEU A 264 -30.78 -20.21 5.80
CA LEU A 264 -29.83 -21.16 5.23
C LEU A 264 -28.42 -20.97 5.81
N ALA A 265 -28.00 -19.72 6.06
CA ALA A 265 -26.74 -19.46 6.76
C ALA A 265 -26.75 -20.01 8.20
N GLN A 266 -27.87 -19.90 8.93
CA GLN A 266 -28.02 -20.51 10.25
C GLN A 266 -27.97 -22.04 10.16
N GLN A 267 -28.63 -22.62 9.16
CA GLN A 267 -28.55 -24.06 8.91
C GLN A 267 -27.13 -24.52 8.60
N ALA A 268 -26.32 -23.70 7.91
CA ALA A 268 -24.91 -23.97 7.71
C ALA A 268 -24.16 -23.97 9.05
N ARG A 269 -24.40 -22.99 9.93
CA ARG A 269 -23.82 -22.94 11.29
C ARG A 269 -24.17 -24.18 12.12
N ASP A 270 -25.46 -24.55 12.15
CA ASP A 270 -25.92 -25.73 12.90
C ASP A 270 -25.28 -27.03 12.38
N SER A 271 -25.09 -27.12 11.05
CA SER A 271 -24.43 -28.26 10.41
C SER A 271 -22.93 -28.30 10.73
N ALA A 272 -22.26 -27.15 10.78
CA ALA A 272 -20.87 -27.00 11.19
C ALA A 272 -20.67 -27.48 12.65
N ASP A 273 -21.52 -27.01 13.57
CA ASP A 273 -21.47 -27.40 14.98
C ASP A 273 -21.72 -28.90 15.16
N THR A 274 -22.68 -29.45 14.41
CA THR A 274 -22.96 -30.89 14.40
C THR A 274 -21.76 -31.70 13.92
N TYR A 275 -21.10 -31.24 12.85
CA TYR A 275 -19.89 -31.88 12.33
C TYR A 275 -18.76 -31.84 13.36
N LEU A 276 -18.42 -30.67 13.89
CA LEU A 276 -17.32 -30.51 14.86
C LEU A 276 -17.56 -31.27 16.17
N LYS A 277 -18.83 -31.40 16.61
CA LYS A 277 -19.17 -32.20 17.79
C LYS A 277 -18.95 -33.71 17.57
N LYS A 278 -19.25 -34.20 16.37
CA LYS A 278 -19.13 -35.63 16.03
C LYS A 278 -17.70 -36.00 15.61
N TRP A 279 -17.01 -35.10 14.92
CA TRP A 279 -15.65 -35.27 14.42
C TRP A 279 -14.75 -34.07 14.80
N PRO A 280 -14.41 -33.91 16.09
CA PRO A 280 -13.59 -32.79 16.55
C PRO A 280 -12.14 -32.83 16.01
N GLN A 281 -11.70 -33.97 15.50
CA GLN A 281 -10.41 -34.22 14.85
C GLN A 281 -10.62 -34.89 13.49
N GLY A 282 -11.76 -34.61 12.84
CA GLY A 282 -12.11 -35.14 11.53
C GLY A 282 -11.27 -34.54 10.40
N LYS A 283 -11.37 -35.16 9.23
CA LYS A 283 -10.70 -34.74 7.98
C LYS A 283 -11.01 -33.28 7.60
N TYR A 284 -12.20 -32.80 7.93
CA TYR A 284 -12.69 -31.47 7.55
C TYR A 284 -12.83 -30.53 8.75
N ALA A 285 -12.23 -30.85 9.91
CA ALA A 285 -12.34 -30.03 11.13
C ALA A 285 -11.79 -28.61 10.91
N ASP A 286 -10.58 -28.49 10.40
CA ASP A 286 -9.92 -27.19 10.17
C ASP A 286 -10.67 -26.34 9.13
N SER A 287 -11.11 -26.98 8.03
CA SER A 287 -11.93 -26.31 7.01
C SER A 287 -13.27 -25.83 7.57
N THR A 288 -13.93 -26.65 8.40
CA THR A 288 -15.19 -26.29 9.07
C THR A 288 -14.99 -25.13 10.03
N GLN A 289 -13.93 -25.14 10.84
CA GLN A 289 -13.58 -24.03 11.73
C GLN A 289 -13.29 -22.74 10.94
N GLY A 290 -12.58 -22.84 9.81
CA GLY A 290 -12.33 -21.70 8.93
C GLY A 290 -13.62 -21.12 8.33
N LEU A 291 -14.51 -21.97 7.83
CA LEU A 291 -15.77 -21.56 7.20
C LEU A 291 -16.76 -20.91 8.18
N LEU A 292 -16.63 -21.15 9.49
CA LEU A 292 -17.42 -20.43 10.50
C LEU A 292 -17.24 -18.91 10.41
N ARG A 293 -16.08 -18.39 9.97
CA ARG A 293 -15.91 -16.94 9.77
C ARG A 293 -16.83 -16.40 8.68
N ARG A 294 -16.84 -17.06 7.52
CA ARG A 294 -17.73 -16.70 6.41
C ARG A 294 -19.20 -16.87 6.79
N ILE A 295 -19.56 -17.94 7.50
CA ILE A 295 -20.92 -18.17 7.99
C ILE A 295 -21.36 -17.03 8.91
N ASN A 296 -20.52 -16.61 9.87
CA ASN A 296 -20.88 -15.53 10.78
C ASN A 296 -20.89 -14.15 10.09
N TRP A 297 -20.04 -13.91 9.09
CA TRP A 297 -20.14 -12.74 8.21
C TRP A 297 -21.49 -12.72 7.46
N TYR A 298 -21.89 -13.86 6.91
CA TYR A 298 -23.17 -14.05 6.22
C TYR A 298 -24.36 -13.85 7.15
N LEU A 299 -24.24 -14.25 8.41
CA LEU A 299 -25.24 -13.99 9.44
C LEU A 299 -25.22 -12.53 9.92
N GLN A 300 -24.13 -11.79 9.67
CA GLN A 300 -23.84 -10.50 10.29
C GLN A 300 -23.77 -10.59 11.82
N ASP A 301 -23.32 -11.73 12.33
CA ASP A 301 -23.06 -11.98 13.75
C ASP A 301 -21.66 -11.44 14.09
N TRP A 302 -21.55 -10.11 14.17
CA TRP A 302 -20.28 -9.41 14.32
C TRP A 302 -19.52 -9.76 15.59
N ASN A 303 -20.24 -10.04 16.68
CA ASN A 303 -19.61 -10.45 17.94
C ASN A 303 -18.92 -11.80 17.78
N THR A 304 -19.63 -12.80 17.26
CA THR A 304 -19.05 -14.13 17.04
C THR A 304 -17.91 -14.06 16.04
N LEU A 305 -18.05 -13.28 14.96
CA LEU A 305 -16.99 -13.09 13.97
C LEU A 305 -15.72 -12.45 14.58
N ALA A 306 -15.88 -11.42 15.43
CA ALA A 306 -14.77 -10.79 16.13
C ALA A 306 -14.05 -11.77 17.07
N THR A 307 -14.79 -12.57 17.85
CA THR A 307 -14.21 -13.60 18.73
C THR A 307 -13.46 -14.68 17.94
N LEU A 308 -13.96 -15.06 16.76
CA LEU A 308 -13.25 -16.00 15.89
C LEU A 308 -11.90 -15.43 15.43
N TYR A 309 -11.87 -14.18 14.95
CA TYR A 309 -10.60 -13.53 14.57
C TYR A 309 -9.65 -13.35 15.77
N GLU A 310 -10.16 -12.92 16.94
CA GLU A 310 -9.38 -12.77 18.18
C GLU A 310 -8.60 -14.06 18.50
N HIS A 311 -9.25 -15.21 18.31
CA HIS A 311 -8.67 -16.50 18.62
C HIS A 311 -7.63 -16.95 17.59
N ILE A 312 -7.90 -16.82 16.29
CA ILE A 312 -7.07 -17.42 15.25
C ILE A 312 -5.86 -16.57 14.84
N LEU A 313 -5.97 -15.25 14.95
CA LEU A 313 -4.91 -14.33 14.52
C LEU A 313 -3.57 -14.61 15.24
N PRO A 314 -3.54 -14.77 16.58
CA PRO A 314 -2.32 -15.18 17.28
C PRO A 314 -1.81 -16.57 16.88
N GLN A 315 -2.66 -17.45 16.37
CA GLN A 315 -2.33 -18.84 16.03
C GLN A 315 -1.88 -19.05 14.58
N ALA A 316 -1.90 -18.01 13.74
CA ALA A 316 -1.41 -18.10 12.36
C ALA A 316 0.01 -18.70 12.32
N ALA A 317 0.22 -19.68 11.43
CA ALA A 317 1.43 -20.51 11.39
C ALA A 317 2.67 -19.73 10.95
N ASP A 318 2.48 -18.80 10.02
CA ASP A 318 3.52 -17.97 9.41
C ASP A 318 2.97 -16.56 9.08
N SER A 319 3.84 -15.72 8.54
CA SER A 319 3.53 -14.34 8.16
C SER A 319 2.49 -14.24 7.03
N ASP A 320 2.50 -15.16 6.07
CA ASP A 320 1.59 -15.09 4.92
C ASP A 320 0.17 -15.48 5.33
N ALA A 321 0.04 -16.54 6.12
CA ALA A 321 -1.21 -16.92 6.76
C ALA A 321 -1.73 -15.81 7.68
N LEU A 322 -0.85 -15.16 8.44
CA LEU A 322 -1.21 -14.02 9.28
C LEU A 322 -1.72 -12.85 8.43
N SER A 323 -1.00 -12.49 7.37
CA SER A 323 -1.37 -11.39 6.47
C SER A 323 -2.71 -11.65 5.80
N ALA A 324 -2.95 -12.87 5.31
CA ALA A 324 -4.24 -13.25 4.73
C ALA A 324 -5.39 -13.09 5.75
N LEU A 325 -5.21 -13.54 6.99
CA LEU A 325 -6.20 -13.39 8.05
C LEU A 325 -6.44 -11.93 8.45
N ILE A 326 -5.39 -11.11 8.50
CA ILE A 326 -5.49 -9.68 8.79
C ILE A 326 -6.29 -8.99 7.69
N ASN A 327 -5.96 -9.23 6.42
CA ASN A 327 -6.66 -8.64 5.28
C ASN A 327 -8.14 -9.06 5.27
N GLU A 328 -8.43 -10.34 5.55
CA GLU A 328 -9.80 -10.84 5.68
C GLU A 328 -10.54 -10.12 6.83
N SER A 329 -9.91 -10.01 8.01
CA SER A 329 -10.53 -9.39 9.19
C SER A 329 -10.81 -7.89 9.00
N ASP A 330 -9.91 -7.16 8.34
CA ASP A 330 -10.15 -5.75 8.03
C ASP A 330 -11.27 -5.59 7.01
N ASN A 331 -11.21 -6.33 5.90
CA ASN A 331 -12.20 -6.31 4.84
C ASN A 331 -13.60 -6.70 5.33
N LYS A 332 -13.73 -7.74 6.16
CA LYS A 332 -15.03 -8.31 6.57
C LYS A 332 -15.58 -7.72 7.87
N LEU A 333 -14.74 -7.16 8.73
CA LEU A 333 -15.15 -6.71 10.07
C LEU A 333 -14.73 -5.26 10.38
N LEU A 334 -13.42 -4.96 10.44
CA LEU A 334 -12.92 -3.67 10.98
C LEU A 334 -13.24 -2.48 10.07
N SER A 335 -13.14 -2.66 8.76
CA SER A 335 -13.39 -1.65 7.73
C SER A 335 -14.67 -1.92 6.94
N LYS A 336 -15.63 -2.64 7.55
CA LYS A 336 -16.88 -3.01 6.87
C LYS A 336 -17.74 -1.81 6.45
N ASP A 337 -17.59 -0.68 7.14
CA ASP A 337 -18.20 0.60 6.77
C ASP A 337 -17.65 1.18 5.47
N LEU A 338 -16.36 0.99 5.19
CA LEU A 338 -15.74 1.43 3.95
C LEU A 338 -15.93 0.43 2.81
N THR A 339 -15.79 -0.86 3.12
CA THR A 339 -15.82 -1.92 2.08
C THR A 339 -17.24 -2.28 1.64
N TRP A 340 -18.18 -2.35 2.58
CA TRP A 340 -19.55 -2.85 2.33
C TRP A 340 -20.64 -1.79 2.56
N GLY A 341 -20.28 -0.56 2.91
CA GLY A 341 -21.24 0.52 3.20
C GLY A 341 -22.13 0.26 4.43
N ASP A 342 -21.68 -0.61 5.34
CA ASP A 342 -22.40 -0.96 6.58
C ASP A 342 -22.06 0.04 7.72
N GLY A 343 -22.66 -0.09 8.90
CA GLY A 343 -22.27 0.67 10.08
C GLY A 343 -20.88 0.27 10.60
N TYR A 344 -20.31 1.08 11.50
CA TYR A 344 -19.05 0.75 12.15
C TYR A 344 -19.16 -0.50 13.02
N PHE A 345 -18.14 -1.36 12.98
CA PHE A 345 -17.84 -2.23 14.12
C PHE A 345 -17.31 -1.35 15.25
N LEU A 346 -17.74 -1.58 16.49
CA LEU A 346 -17.29 -0.80 17.65
C LEU A 346 -16.46 -1.67 18.59
N SER A 347 -17.08 -2.73 19.12
CA SER A 347 -16.46 -3.69 20.02
C SER A 347 -17.25 -5.00 20.02
N ALA A 348 -16.64 -6.05 20.54
CA ALA A 348 -17.32 -7.30 20.87
C ALA A 348 -16.77 -7.87 22.19
N PRO A 349 -17.60 -8.52 23.02
CA PRO A 349 -17.12 -9.22 24.21
C PRO A 349 -16.07 -10.27 23.85
N ASP A 350 -15.02 -10.37 24.65
CA ASP A 350 -13.92 -11.33 24.46
C ASP A 350 -13.17 -11.16 23.13
N ALA A 351 -13.19 -9.94 22.55
CA ALA A 351 -12.47 -9.57 21.33
C ALA A 351 -11.66 -8.27 21.51
N SER A 352 -10.94 -8.19 22.63
CA SER A 352 -10.19 -6.99 23.04
C SER A 352 -9.08 -6.55 22.05
N LEU A 353 -8.45 -7.46 21.31
CA LEU A 353 -7.47 -7.11 20.27
C LEU A 353 -8.14 -6.42 19.08
N LEU A 354 -9.24 -6.98 18.58
CA LEU A 354 -9.98 -6.41 17.44
C LEU A 354 -10.60 -5.07 17.86
N THR A 355 -11.10 -4.99 19.09
CA THR A 355 -11.62 -3.75 19.67
C THR A 355 -10.54 -2.68 19.81
N PHE A 356 -9.31 -3.06 20.19
CA PHE A 356 -8.17 -2.14 20.26
C PHE A 356 -7.85 -1.51 18.90
N ILE A 357 -7.69 -2.36 17.88
CA ILE A 357 -7.39 -1.92 16.51
C ILE A 357 -8.51 -1.04 15.95
N GLN A 358 -9.76 -1.45 16.15
CA GLN A 358 -10.91 -0.66 15.72
C GLN A 358 -10.97 0.70 16.43
N THR A 359 -10.64 0.75 17.73
CA THR A 359 -10.65 2.00 18.48
C THR A 359 -9.58 2.97 17.99
N LEU A 360 -8.38 2.50 17.63
CA LEU A 360 -7.37 3.34 16.96
C LEU A 360 -7.89 3.90 15.63
N ARG A 361 -8.57 3.08 14.83
CA ARG A 361 -9.17 3.49 13.55
C ARG A 361 -10.27 4.53 13.75
N LEU A 362 -11.13 4.36 14.75
CA LEU A 362 -12.20 5.31 15.08
C LEU A 362 -11.64 6.68 15.53
N MET A 363 -10.43 6.72 16.09
CA MET A 363 -9.75 7.97 16.47
C MET A 363 -9.05 8.69 15.29
N ARG A 364 -9.18 8.22 14.04
CA ARG A 364 -8.62 8.91 12.85
C ARG A 364 -9.32 10.22 12.55
N ASP A 365 -10.62 10.31 12.82
CA ASP A 365 -11.37 11.53 12.64
C ASP A 365 -11.42 12.30 13.97
N ASN A 366 -10.75 13.45 13.98
CA ASN A 366 -10.69 14.33 15.14
C ASN A 366 -11.98 15.16 15.31
N GLN A 367 -12.79 15.26 14.25
CA GLN A 367 -14.10 15.87 14.32
C GLN A 367 -15.07 14.72 14.57
N CYS A 368 -15.78 14.74 15.69
CA CYS A 368 -16.89 13.80 15.91
C CYS A 368 -18.06 14.19 14.97
N GLU A 369 -17.86 14.05 13.66
CA GLU A 369 -18.84 14.34 12.61
C GLU A 369 -19.92 13.26 12.56
N ASN A 370 -21.09 13.66 12.07
CA ASN A 370 -22.39 12.99 12.20
C ASN A 370 -22.50 11.55 11.67
N HIS A 371 -21.42 10.92 11.18
CA HIS A 371 -21.42 9.56 10.63
C HIS A 371 -20.58 8.56 11.43
N ALA A 372 -19.49 8.97 12.11
CA ALA A 372 -18.59 8.07 12.84
C ALA A 372 -18.82 8.08 14.36
N HIS A 373 -18.53 6.97 15.04
CA HIS A 373 -18.63 6.91 16.50
C HIS A 373 -17.48 7.69 17.17
N CYS A 374 -17.84 8.69 17.97
CA CYS A 374 -16.88 9.52 18.71
C CYS A 374 -16.22 8.71 19.83
N VAL A 375 -14.89 8.67 19.84
CA VAL A 375 -14.14 8.02 20.93
C VAL A 375 -13.86 9.05 22.03
N ASP A 376 -14.49 8.87 23.18
CA ASP A 376 -14.27 9.68 24.38
C ASP A 376 -13.88 8.83 25.60
N GLN A 377 -13.70 9.48 26.76
CA GLN A 377 -13.31 8.78 27.97
C GLN A 377 -14.39 7.78 28.43
N ALA A 378 -15.67 8.11 28.26
CA ALA A 378 -16.76 7.23 28.68
C ALA A 378 -16.83 5.97 27.81
N TYR A 379 -16.59 6.10 26.50
CA TYR A 379 -16.42 4.97 25.60
C TYR A 379 -15.26 4.07 26.05
N LEU A 380 -14.08 4.64 26.30
CA LEU A 380 -12.92 3.86 26.75
C LEU A 380 -13.18 3.19 28.11
N ASP A 381 -13.77 3.88 29.08
CA ASP A 381 -14.11 3.31 30.39
C ASP A 381 -15.07 2.12 30.25
N GLY A 382 -15.98 2.16 29.28
CA GLY A 382 -16.87 1.05 28.95
C GLY A 382 -16.16 -0.21 28.43
N LEU A 383 -15.00 -0.06 27.80
CA LEU A 383 -14.19 -1.17 27.28
C LEU A 383 -13.28 -1.81 28.34
N LYS A 384 -12.97 -1.08 29.41
CA LYS A 384 -11.91 -1.44 30.37
C LYS A 384 -12.04 -2.85 30.95
N ALA A 385 -13.25 -3.23 31.38
CA ALA A 385 -13.49 -4.52 32.02
C ALA A 385 -13.18 -5.71 31.10
N ASP A 386 -13.46 -5.58 29.79
CA ASP A 386 -13.17 -6.63 28.81
C ASP A 386 -11.66 -6.76 28.55
N PHE A 387 -10.96 -5.63 28.44
CA PHE A 387 -9.50 -5.62 28.31
C PHE A 387 -8.81 -6.22 29.55
N GLU A 388 -9.27 -5.89 30.76
CA GLU A 388 -8.75 -6.48 32.00
C GLU A 388 -9.00 -8.00 32.07
N LYS A 389 -10.22 -8.44 31.72
CA LYS A 389 -10.59 -9.86 31.65
C LYS A 389 -9.66 -10.63 30.69
N ASN A 390 -9.34 -10.02 29.55
CA ASN A 390 -8.48 -10.61 28.52
C ASN A 390 -6.98 -10.34 28.73
N LYS A 391 -6.57 -9.78 29.88
CA LYS A 391 -5.18 -9.47 30.25
C LYS A 391 -4.47 -8.49 29.30
N ARG A 392 -5.20 -7.54 28.74
CA ARG A 392 -4.71 -6.48 27.83
C ARG A 392 -4.91 -5.07 28.39
N ALA A 393 -4.80 -4.90 29.72
CA ALA A 393 -5.00 -3.59 30.37
C ALA A 393 -4.00 -2.52 29.89
N ASP A 394 -2.83 -2.94 29.41
CA ASP A 394 -1.82 -2.13 28.74
C ASP A 394 -2.32 -1.52 27.42
N LEU A 395 -2.97 -2.32 26.55
CA LEU A 395 -3.59 -1.81 25.32
C LEU A 395 -4.70 -0.81 25.61
N TRP A 396 -5.52 -1.06 26.64
CA TRP A 396 -6.53 -0.09 27.07
C TRP A 396 -5.90 1.22 27.55
N ASN A 397 -4.83 1.14 28.35
CA ASN A 397 -4.13 2.33 28.82
C ASN A 397 -3.51 3.10 27.64
N TYR A 398 -2.98 2.41 26.63
CA TYR A 398 -2.47 3.04 25.42
C TYR A 398 -3.54 3.81 24.65
N LEU A 399 -4.75 3.27 24.51
CA LEU A 399 -5.88 4.01 23.92
C LEU A 399 -6.20 5.30 24.69
N ARG A 400 -6.16 5.25 26.03
CA ARG A 400 -6.36 6.44 26.86
C ARG A 400 -5.27 7.51 26.61
N LEU A 401 -4.01 7.08 26.45
CA LEU A 401 -2.90 7.98 26.15
C LEU A 401 -3.00 8.56 24.73
N MET A 402 -3.40 7.77 23.74
CA MET A 402 -3.67 8.24 22.38
C MET A 402 -4.82 9.26 22.35
N LEU A 403 -5.89 9.02 23.10
CA LEU A 403 -6.99 9.97 23.23
C LEU A 403 -6.52 11.29 23.85
N ALA A 404 -5.68 11.24 24.89
CA ALA A 404 -5.10 12.43 25.51
C ALA A 404 -4.23 13.20 24.50
N TYR A 405 -3.37 12.51 23.75
CA TYR A 405 -2.54 13.11 22.70
C TYR A 405 -3.38 13.78 21.60
N ASN A 406 -4.40 13.10 21.07
CA ASN A 406 -5.29 13.65 20.04
C ASN A 406 -6.07 14.88 20.53
N LYS A 407 -6.42 14.92 21.82
CA LYS A 407 -7.02 16.09 22.48
C LYS A 407 -6.01 17.17 22.88
N GLN A 408 -4.73 17.02 22.49
CA GLN A 408 -3.63 17.90 22.85
C GLN A 408 -3.36 18.01 24.36
N ASP A 409 -3.84 17.04 25.15
CA ASP A 409 -3.48 16.89 26.56
C ASP A 409 -2.15 16.15 26.70
N TYR A 410 -1.10 16.78 26.19
CA TYR A 410 0.27 16.27 26.22
C TYR A 410 0.80 16.10 27.65
N ALA A 411 0.29 16.89 28.60
CA ALA A 411 0.69 16.83 30.00
C ALA A 411 0.31 15.48 30.63
N THR A 412 -0.89 14.97 30.34
CA THR A 412 -1.31 13.62 30.77
C THR A 412 -0.40 12.54 30.18
N VAL A 413 -0.06 12.64 28.89
CA VAL A 413 0.83 11.67 28.23
C VAL A 413 2.21 11.64 28.89
N VAL A 414 2.85 12.80 29.05
CA VAL A 414 4.19 12.91 29.66
C VAL A 414 4.19 12.48 31.13
N LYS A 415 3.11 12.73 31.86
CA LYS A 415 2.99 12.31 33.26
C LYS A 415 2.85 10.80 33.41
N ASP A 416 2.07 10.16 32.54
CA ASP A 416 1.63 8.78 32.72
C ASP A 416 2.53 7.76 31.99
N ILE A 417 3.39 8.20 31.08
CA ILE A 417 4.42 7.36 30.45
C ILE A 417 5.75 7.61 31.15
N THR A 418 6.34 6.54 31.69
CA THR A 418 7.69 6.60 32.26
C THR A 418 8.72 6.35 31.16
N PRO A 419 9.76 7.21 31.01
CA PRO A 419 10.84 6.97 30.07
C PRO A 419 11.53 5.62 30.30
N ALA A 420 11.58 4.80 29.25
CA ALA A 420 12.10 3.45 29.33
C ALA A 420 13.62 3.44 29.61
N GLN A 421 14.08 2.53 30.47
CA GLN A 421 15.51 2.26 30.66
C GLN A 421 16.03 1.12 29.76
N SER A 422 15.11 0.36 29.18
CA SER A 422 15.38 -0.73 28.25
C SER A 422 14.16 -0.91 27.35
N LEU A 423 14.37 -1.24 26.08
CA LEU A 423 13.31 -1.65 25.17
C LEU A 423 13.39 -3.17 24.95
N PRO A 424 12.32 -3.93 25.26
CA PRO A 424 12.24 -5.32 24.84
C PRO A 424 12.27 -5.42 23.32
N GLU A 425 13.03 -6.41 22.83
CA GLU A 425 12.96 -6.82 21.43
C GLU A 425 11.56 -7.40 21.17
N HIS A 426 10.93 -7.08 20.03
CA HIS A 426 9.59 -7.56 19.67
C HIS A 426 8.47 -7.10 20.63
N ASN A 427 8.47 -5.82 20.99
CA ASN A 427 7.37 -5.19 21.72
C ASN A 427 7.03 -3.80 21.17
N ILE A 428 6.15 -3.77 20.17
CA ILE A 428 5.69 -2.58 19.47
C ILE A 428 4.96 -1.64 20.41
N LEU A 429 4.22 -2.16 21.38
CA LEU A 429 3.47 -1.35 22.34
C LEU A 429 4.43 -0.52 23.20
N ALA A 430 5.45 -1.15 23.77
CA ALA A 430 6.46 -0.48 24.57
C ALA A 430 7.20 0.60 23.76
N PHE A 431 7.55 0.31 22.50
CA PHE A 431 8.15 1.32 21.62
C PHE A 431 7.18 2.47 21.31
N SER A 432 5.92 2.16 21.01
CA SER A 432 4.88 3.13 20.66
C SER A 432 4.57 4.08 21.83
N GLU A 433 4.55 3.59 23.07
CA GLU A 433 4.44 4.43 24.26
C GLU A 433 5.59 5.45 24.34
N GLN A 434 6.83 5.01 24.10
CA GLN A 434 7.98 5.91 24.14
C GLN A 434 8.00 6.89 22.96
N ALA A 435 7.52 6.48 21.78
CA ALA A 435 7.30 7.40 20.66
C ALA A 435 6.23 8.46 21.02
N LEU A 436 5.11 8.05 21.59
CA LEU A 436 4.04 8.96 22.00
C LEU A 436 4.51 9.95 23.08
N TYR A 437 5.34 9.50 24.02
CA TYR A 437 5.96 10.37 25.03
C TYR A 437 6.82 11.47 24.39
N GLY A 438 7.71 11.13 23.47
CA GLY A 438 8.55 12.12 22.81
C GLY A 438 7.75 13.06 21.90
N ASP A 439 6.71 12.57 21.23
CA ASP A 439 5.78 13.40 20.46
C ASP A 439 5.02 14.38 21.37
N ALA A 440 4.61 13.96 22.57
CA ALA A 440 3.98 14.84 23.55
C ALA A 440 4.96 15.90 24.10
N LEU A 441 6.25 15.59 24.25
CA LEU A 441 7.27 16.59 24.56
C LEU A 441 7.42 17.62 23.44
N MET A 442 7.42 17.18 22.17
CA MET A 442 7.42 18.06 21.01
C MET A 442 6.16 18.93 20.95
N GLY A 443 4.98 18.37 21.24
CA GLY A 443 3.71 19.10 21.32
C GLY A 443 3.71 20.19 22.42
N GLN A 444 4.41 19.94 23.53
CA GLN A 444 4.66 20.94 24.58
C GLN A 444 5.83 21.89 24.28
N GLN A 445 6.47 21.75 23.11
CA GLN A 445 7.65 22.51 22.70
C GLN A 445 8.84 22.35 23.67
N GLN A 446 8.91 21.25 24.41
CA GLN A 446 10.02 20.91 25.29
C GLN A 446 11.17 20.30 24.47
N TRP A 447 11.74 21.10 23.57
CA TRP A 447 12.67 20.64 22.53
C TRP A 447 13.92 19.93 23.05
N ASP A 448 14.53 20.43 24.13
CA ASP A 448 15.71 19.80 24.73
C ASP A 448 15.37 18.42 25.31
N ALA A 449 14.24 18.32 26.02
CA ALA A 449 13.78 17.05 26.58
C ALA A 449 13.41 16.05 25.48
N ALA A 450 12.72 16.50 24.42
CA ALA A 450 12.38 15.66 23.27
C ALA A 450 13.64 15.15 22.57
N ARG A 451 14.63 16.03 22.33
CA ARG A 451 15.92 15.65 21.73
C ARG A 451 16.61 14.57 22.55
N ASP A 452 16.75 14.80 23.86
CA ASP A 452 17.47 13.89 24.75
C ASP A 452 16.73 12.54 24.84
N HIS A 453 15.40 12.55 24.82
CA HIS A 453 14.58 11.35 24.74
C HIS A 453 14.79 10.57 23.44
N TRP A 454 14.79 11.23 22.28
CA TRP A 454 15.03 10.57 20.99
C TRP A 454 16.43 9.97 20.88
N LEU A 455 17.45 10.68 21.38
CA LEU A 455 18.81 10.15 21.45
C LEU A 455 18.90 8.93 22.35
N HIS A 456 18.28 8.98 23.53
CA HIS A 456 18.22 7.85 24.45
C HIS A 456 17.50 6.65 23.83
N LEU A 457 16.37 6.87 23.16
CA LEU A 457 15.62 5.80 22.51
C LEU A 457 16.38 5.19 21.32
N LEU A 458 17.19 5.98 20.61
CA LEU A 458 18.12 5.51 19.57
C LEU A 458 19.22 4.60 20.13
N ASP A 459 19.61 4.76 21.39
CA ASP A 459 20.57 3.87 22.07
C ASP A 459 19.92 2.56 22.54
N LEU A 460 18.61 2.59 22.82
CA LEU A 460 17.86 1.42 23.27
C LEU A 460 17.32 0.56 22.11
N SER A 461 16.90 1.17 21.01
CA SER A 461 16.25 0.46 19.90
C SER A 461 17.27 -0.29 19.02
N LYS A 462 16.96 -1.55 18.72
CA LYS A 462 17.74 -2.42 17.82
C LYS A 462 17.09 -2.64 16.46
N ASP A 463 15.83 -2.24 16.30
CA ASP A 463 15.09 -2.41 15.06
C ASP A 463 15.38 -1.26 14.09
N VAL A 464 15.66 -1.58 12.84
CA VAL A 464 16.09 -0.57 11.85
C VAL A 464 14.96 0.39 11.50
N GLU A 465 13.72 -0.07 11.33
CA GLU A 465 12.58 0.82 11.05
C GLU A 465 12.40 1.80 12.23
N GLN A 466 12.44 1.28 13.46
CA GLN A 466 12.33 2.11 14.67
C GLN A 466 13.43 3.17 14.70
N GLN A 467 14.69 2.78 14.45
CA GLN A 467 15.80 3.73 14.39
C GLN A 467 15.59 4.81 13.32
N GLN A 468 15.03 4.48 12.15
CA GLN A 468 14.74 5.48 11.10
C GLN A 468 13.64 6.45 11.53
N LEU A 469 12.57 5.97 12.16
CA LEU A 469 11.55 6.85 12.73
C LEU A 469 12.15 7.80 13.76
N LEU A 470 12.98 7.29 14.68
CA LEU A 470 13.62 8.11 15.71
C LEU A 470 14.56 9.16 15.12
N GLN A 471 15.30 8.84 14.05
CA GLN A 471 16.12 9.83 13.34
C GLN A 471 15.26 10.93 12.72
N ALA A 472 14.11 10.60 12.13
CA ALA A 472 13.18 11.58 11.57
C ALA A 472 12.61 12.50 12.67
N LYS A 473 12.19 11.93 13.82
CA LYS A 473 11.71 12.69 15.00
C LYS A 473 12.80 13.59 15.59
N LEU A 474 14.04 13.10 15.69
CA LEU A 474 15.19 13.88 16.14
C LEU A 474 15.49 15.04 15.18
N ALA A 475 15.49 14.78 13.87
CA ALA A 475 15.68 15.82 12.85
C ALA A 475 14.58 16.89 12.93
N ALA A 476 13.31 16.48 13.04
CA ALA A 476 12.18 17.40 13.19
C ALA A 476 12.31 18.27 14.46
N THR A 477 12.73 17.67 15.57
CA THR A 477 12.99 18.37 16.84
C THR A 477 14.06 19.44 16.67
N LEU A 478 15.19 19.10 16.02
CA LEU A 478 16.30 20.03 15.79
C LEU A 478 15.94 21.14 14.79
N VAL A 479 15.10 20.86 13.80
CA VAL A 479 14.55 21.89 12.88
C VAL A 479 13.67 22.87 13.67
N ASN A 480 12.71 22.37 14.44
CA ASN A 480 11.78 23.21 15.21
C ASN A 480 12.48 24.03 16.32
N SER A 481 13.57 23.50 16.87
CA SER A 481 14.38 24.20 17.86
C SER A 481 15.47 25.12 17.27
N ASN A 482 15.49 25.31 15.94
CA ASN A 482 16.50 26.09 15.22
C ASN A 482 17.95 25.65 15.49
N ALA A 483 18.18 24.34 15.65
CA ALA A 483 19.48 23.73 15.95
C ALA A 483 20.01 22.92 14.75
N LEU A 484 19.86 23.45 13.53
CA LEU A 484 20.15 22.77 12.26
C LEU A 484 21.57 22.21 12.18
N GLU A 485 22.56 22.95 12.68
CA GLU A 485 23.97 22.53 12.69
C GLU A 485 24.19 21.16 13.36
N LYS A 486 23.38 20.81 14.37
CA LYS A 486 23.47 19.52 15.07
C LYS A 486 23.07 18.34 14.18
N ILE A 487 22.23 18.58 13.17
CA ILE A 487 21.85 17.55 12.19
C ILE A 487 23.09 17.13 11.40
N PHE A 488 23.97 18.09 11.07
CA PHE A 488 25.13 17.86 10.19
C PHE A 488 26.47 17.79 10.93
N ALA A 489 26.45 17.74 12.26
CA ALA A 489 27.65 17.55 13.06
C ALA A 489 28.30 16.17 12.76
N PRO A 490 29.64 16.03 12.85
CA PRO A 490 30.33 14.77 12.56
C PRO A 490 29.87 13.57 13.41
N ASP A 491 29.36 13.83 14.62
CA ASP A 491 28.83 12.86 15.58
C ASP A 491 27.29 12.78 15.58
N SER A 492 26.64 13.39 14.59
CA SER A 492 25.18 13.37 14.46
C SER A 492 24.66 11.94 14.34
N ARG A 493 23.58 11.66 15.08
CA ARG A 493 22.85 10.39 15.00
C ARG A 493 21.83 10.35 13.86
N ILE A 494 21.67 11.46 13.12
CA ILE A 494 20.83 11.52 11.92
C ILE A 494 21.72 11.19 10.72
N THR A 495 21.71 9.93 10.33
CA THR A 495 22.57 9.37 9.29
C THR A 495 21.82 9.11 7.98
N ASN A 496 20.50 8.96 8.01
CA ASN A 496 19.69 8.77 6.80
C ASN A 496 19.80 9.98 5.85
N LEU A 497 20.32 9.75 4.64
CA LEU A 497 20.57 10.82 3.68
C LEU A 497 19.29 11.53 3.24
N ARG A 498 18.15 10.83 3.16
CA ARG A 498 16.86 11.43 2.82
C ARG A 498 16.50 12.58 3.75
N TYR A 499 16.61 12.35 5.06
CA TYR A 499 16.26 13.35 6.08
C TYR A 499 17.22 14.54 6.04
N ARG A 500 18.52 14.26 5.87
CA ARG A 500 19.57 15.30 5.75
C ARG A 500 19.38 16.12 4.48
N SER A 501 19.10 15.48 3.35
CA SER A 501 18.79 16.10 2.05
C SER A 501 17.58 17.01 2.13
N LEU A 502 16.48 16.53 2.72
CA LEU A 502 15.26 17.33 2.90
C LEU A 502 15.55 18.62 3.69
N VAL A 503 16.35 18.54 4.76
CA VAL A 503 16.74 19.70 5.56
C VAL A 503 17.67 20.64 4.77
N LEU A 504 18.64 20.12 4.01
CA LEU A 504 19.51 20.94 3.15
C LEU A 504 18.70 21.75 2.13
N LYS A 505 17.75 21.10 1.46
CA LYS A 505 16.95 21.72 0.42
C LYS A 505 15.91 22.72 0.91
N THR A 506 15.52 22.64 2.19
CA THR A 506 14.45 23.46 2.76
C THR A 506 14.95 24.48 3.78
N LYS A 507 15.68 24.06 4.81
CA LYS A 507 15.96 24.89 6.00
C LYS A 507 17.41 25.36 6.10
N ALA A 508 18.35 24.77 5.37
CA ALA A 508 19.75 25.16 5.49
C ALA A 508 20.02 26.58 4.99
N THR A 509 20.89 27.31 5.70
CA THR A 509 21.38 28.62 5.25
C THR A 509 22.47 28.44 4.18
N PRO A 510 22.78 29.49 3.39
CA PRO A 510 23.90 29.44 2.45
C PRO A 510 25.23 29.03 3.10
N GLU A 511 25.51 29.45 4.33
CA GLU A 511 26.72 29.06 5.07
C GLU A 511 26.76 27.56 5.35
N LEU A 512 25.63 26.99 5.80
CA LEU A 512 25.53 25.56 6.06
C LEU A 512 25.63 24.76 4.76
N LEU A 513 25.02 25.23 3.68
CA LEU A 513 25.14 24.60 2.36
C LEU A 513 26.60 24.62 1.85
N ARG A 514 27.31 25.75 1.98
CA ARG A 514 28.76 25.84 1.67
C ARG A 514 29.57 24.87 2.52
N GLN A 515 29.27 24.77 3.81
CA GLN A 515 29.94 23.83 4.72
C GLN A 515 29.73 22.39 4.26
N GLN A 516 28.50 21.98 3.96
CA GLN A 516 28.22 20.60 3.54
C GLN A 516 28.72 20.29 2.14
N ALA A 517 28.68 21.24 1.20
CA ALA A 517 29.30 21.08 -0.12
C ALA A 517 30.81 20.77 -0.03
N GLY A 518 31.51 21.38 0.94
CA GLY A 518 32.95 21.15 1.14
C GLY A 518 33.31 20.00 2.08
N LYS A 519 32.51 19.78 3.14
CA LYS A 519 32.86 18.90 4.27
C LYS A 519 31.84 17.80 4.56
N GLY A 520 30.80 17.67 3.73
CA GLY A 520 29.80 16.61 3.88
C GLY A 520 30.44 15.21 3.96
N PRO A 521 29.78 14.25 4.61
CA PRO A 521 30.34 12.93 4.91
C PRO A 521 30.62 12.09 3.66
N ASN A 522 29.88 12.32 2.56
CA ASN A 522 30.01 11.58 1.31
C ASN A 522 29.76 12.50 0.09
N ASN A 523 29.90 11.95 -1.11
CA ASN A 523 29.77 12.73 -2.36
C ASN A 523 28.32 13.11 -2.63
N GLU A 524 27.38 12.28 -2.19
CA GLU A 524 25.94 12.42 -2.35
C GLU A 524 25.44 13.66 -1.62
N GLU A 525 25.74 13.79 -0.33
CA GLU A 525 25.39 14.97 0.46
C GLU A 525 26.09 16.24 -0.02
N ARG A 526 27.38 16.16 -0.40
CA ARG A 526 28.11 17.29 -0.96
C ARG A 526 27.47 17.79 -2.24
N THR A 527 27.05 16.87 -3.11
CA THR A 527 26.39 17.20 -4.38
C THR A 527 25.02 17.82 -4.16
N ILE A 528 24.22 17.26 -3.26
CA ILE A 528 22.92 17.83 -2.87
C ILE A 528 23.09 19.26 -2.33
N ALA A 529 24.02 19.46 -1.40
CA ALA A 529 24.28 20.76 -0.80
C ALA A 529 24.76 21.79 -1.84
N LEU A 530 25.69 21.38 -2.72
CA LEU A 530 26.23 22.27 -3.75
C LEU A 530 25.21 22.63 -4.83
N HIS A 531 24.45 21.65 -5.32
CA HIS A 531 23.38 21.88 -6.29
C HIS A 531 22.32 22.82 -5.70
N THR A 532 21.92 22.59 -4.44
CA THR A 532 20.96 23.44 -3.73
C THR A 532 21.47 24.87 -3.62
N LEU A 533 22.71 25.06 -3.16
CA LEU A 533 23.34 26.38 -3.02
C LEU A 533 23.37 27.15 -4.33
N LEU A 534 23.96 26.56 -5.38
CA LEU A 534 24.16 27.25 -6.64
C LEU A 534 22.83 27.54 -7.34
N THR A 535 21.83 26.66 -7.21
CA THR A 535 20.50 26.89 -7.77
C THR A 535 19.78 28.02 -7.04
N GLN A 536 19.82 28.03 -5.70
CA GLN A 536 19.22 29.08 -4.88
C GLN A 536 19.87 30.44 -5.15
N ASP A 537 21.20 30.52 -5.24
CA ASP A 537 21.90 31.76 -5.54
C ASP A 537 21.47 32.36 -6.88
N LEU A 538 21.33 31.52 -7.92
CA LEU A 538 20.87 31.97 -9.23
C LEU A 538 19.40 32.40 -9.21
N ALA A 539 18.53 31.64 -8.54
CA ALA A 539 17.10 31.93 -8.46
C ALA A 539 16.81 33.21 -7.68
N GLN A 540 17.59 33.49 -6.64
CA GLN A 540 17.42 34.65 -5.75
C GLN A 540 18.25 35.88 -6.15
N GLY A 541 19.12 35.74 -7.16
CA GLY A 541 19.94 36.84 -7.66
C GLY A 541 21.20 37.12 -6.83
N HIS A 542 21.69 36.15 -6.05
CA HIS A 542 22.96 36.20 -5.33
C HIS A 542 24.14 35.89 -6.27
N TYR A 543 24.26 36.64 -7.37
CA TYR A 543 25.20 36.36 -8.45
C TYR A 543 26.68 36.45 -8.02
N ALA A 544 27.01 37.33 -7.08
CA ALA A 544 28.36 37.46 -6.56
C ALA A 544 28.79 36.21 -5.76
N ASP A 545 27.89 35.70 -4.93
CA ASP A 545 28.07 34.49 -4.14
C ASP A 545 28.22 33.27 -5.06
N TRP A 546 27.35 33.14 -6.08
CA TRP A 546 27.47 32.07 -7.08
C TRP A 546 28.84 32.03 -7.77
N LEU A 547 29.38 33.20 -8.15
CA LEU A 547 30.70 33.30 -8.78
C LEU A 547 31.84 32.83 -7.88
N GLN A 548 31.67 32.98 -6.56
CA GLN A 548 32.61 32.46 -5.57
C GLN A 548 32.40 30.95 -5.35
N ASP A 549 31.16 30.54 -5.13
CA ASP A 549 30.79 29.20 -4.67
C ASP A 549 30.89 28.14 -5.77
N LYS A 550 30.79 28.51 -7.05
CA LYS A 550 31.01 27.57 -8.17
C LYS A 550 32.39 26.88 -8.13
N SER A 551 33.37 27.46 -7.44
CA SER A 551 34.70 26.84 -7.27
C SER A 551 34.61 25.49 -6.53
N LEU A 552 33.58 25.31 -5.70
CA LEU A 552 33.28 24.07 -4.99
C LEU A 552 32.89 22.92 -5.93
N LEU A 553 32.55 23.19 -7.19
CA LEU A 553 32.35 22.13 -8.21
C LEU A 553 33.58 21.24 -8.37
N THR A 554 34.77 21.76 -8.07
CA THR A 554 36.02 20.98 -8.14
C THR A 554 36.12 19.91 -7.04
N ALA A 555 35.35 20.04 -5.95
CA ALA A 555 35.28 19.05 -4.88
C ALA A 555 34.42 17.83 -5.25
N ILE A 556 33.59 17.93 -6.30
CA ILE A 556 32.76 16.84 -6.80
C ILE A 556 33.51 16.12 -7.92
N THR A 557 34.17 15.02 -7.58
CA THR A 557 35.10 14.33 -8.49
C THR A 557 34.44 13.34 -9.45
N ALA A 558 33.18 12.95 -9.21
CA ALA A 558 32.43 12.02 -10.05
C ALA A 558 30.94 12.37 -10.00
N ALA A 559 30.24 12.15 -11.12
CA ALA A 559 28.77 12.20 -11.15
C ALA A 559 28.20 11.04 -10.32
N ILE A 560 27.07 11.28 -9.66
CA ILE A 560 26.35 10.26 -8.91
C ILE A 560 25.37 9.60 -9.89
N PRO A 561 25.55 8.33 -10.25
CA PRO A 561 24.65 7.66 -11.19
C PRO A 561 23.32 7.29 -10.52
N GLY A 562 22.27 7.17 -11.33
CA GLY A 562 20.97 6.61 -10.93
C GLY A 562 19.85 7.64 -10.84
N GLU A 563 18.62 7.20 -11.10
CA GLU A 563 17.41 8.02 -11.06
C GLU A 563 17.13 8.58 -9.66
N ALA A 564 17.72 8.01 -8.61
CA ALA A 564 17.62 8.53 -7.27
C ALA A 564 18.35 9.87 -7.08
N PHE A 565 19.15 10.37 -8.05
CA PHE A 565 19.96 11.60 -7.97
C PHE A 565 19.92 12.50 -9.22
N ASP A 566 18.98 12.26 -10.14
CA ASP A 566 18.80 13.05 -11.36
C ASP A 566 18.43 14.53 -11.08
N ASP A 567 17.77 14.79 -9.97
CA ASP A 567 17.34 16.10 -9.48
C ASP A 567 18.47 16.99 -8.97
N VAL A 568 19.70 16.48 -8.83
CA VAL A 568 20.85 17.22 -8.29
C VAL A 568 22.06 17.23 -9.22
N ASP A 569 21.84 17.16 -10.54
CA ASP A 569 22.92 17.22 -11.52
C ASP A 569 23.64 18.58 -11.50
N VAL A 570 24.87 18.58 -10.97
CA VAL A 570 25.76 19.77 -10.95
C VAL A 570 26.43 20.04 -12.30
N SER A 571 26.35 19.14 -13.27
CA SER A 571 26.93 19.32 -14.60
C SER A 571 26.27 20.46 -15.37
N VAL A 572 24.99 20.74 -15.08
CA VAL A 572 24.21 21.83 -15.68
C VAL A 572 24.89 23.18 -15.54
N PHE A 573 25.64 23.43 -14.44
CA PHE A 573 26.34 24.70 -14.21
C PHE A 573 27.52 24.95 -15.17
N LYS A 574 27.88 23.97 -16.01
CA LYS A 574 28.85 24.11 -17.11
C LYS A 574 28.20 24.56 -18.43
N TRP A 575 26.95 25.00 -18.40
CA TRP A 575 26.20 25.46 -19.58
C TRP A 575 26.98 26.51 -20.38
N THR A 576 27.19 26.24 -21.66
CA THR A 576 28.02 27.04 -22.57
C THR A 576 27.24 28.11 -23.34
N GLY A 577 25.95 28.27 -23.04
CA GLY A 577 25.05 29.16 -23.77
C GLY A 577 24.28 28.44 -24.88
N THR A 578 23.68 29.21 -25.78
CA THR A 578 22.87 28.71 -26.89
C THR A 578 23.60 28.87 -28.23
N ASP A 579 23.18 28.08 -29.23
CA ASP A 579 23.60 28.26 -30.62
C ASP A 579 22.91 29.50 -31.22
N PRO A 580 23.64 30.60 -31.53
CA PRO A 580 23.06 31.85 -32.01
C PRO A 580 22.33 31.72 -33.35
N GLU A 581 22.62 30.69 -34.15
CA GLU A 581 21.94 30.47 -35.44
C GLU A 581 20.55 29.84 -35.28
N LYS A 582 20.28 29.21 -34.13
CA LYS A 582 19.08 28.41 -33.89
C LYS A 582 18.19 28.93 -32.77
N ALA A 583 18.72 29.78 -31.90
CA ALA A 583 18.04 30.28 -30.71
C ALA A 583 18.46 31.72 -30.38
N TYR A 584 17.80 32.31 -29.39
CA TYR A 584 18.24 33.58 -28.80
C TYR A 584 19.66 33.41 -28.25
N ALA A 585 20.58 34.24 -28.71
CA ALA A 585 22.01 34.08 -28.47
C ALA A 585 22.35 34.38 -27.01
N CYS A 586 22.90 33.39 -26.32
CA CYS A 586 23.31 33.51 -24.93
C CYS A 586 24.75 33.08 -24.74
N ALA A 587 25.48 33.84 -23.92
CA ALA A 587 26.81 33.49 -23.47
C ALA A 587 26.76 32.31 -22.48
N SER A 588 27.93 31.82 -22.07
CA SER A 588 28.03 30.82 -21.01
C SER A 588 27.34 31.27 -19.72
N LEU A 589 26.93 30.33 -18.87
CA LEU A 589 26.34 30.67 -17.57
C LEU A 589 27.30 31.55 -16.76
N ASN A 590 28.59 31.24 -16.79
CA ASN A 590 29.62 32.01 -16.10
C ASN A 590 29.65 33.48 -16.53
N ASP A 591 29.61 33.74 -17.84
CA ASP A 591 29.69 35.10 -18.36
C ASP A 591 28.39 35.85 -18.11
N THR A 592 27.25 35.16 -18.26
CA THR A 592 25.91 35.68 -17.93
C THR A 592 25.83 36.15 -16.49
N VAL A 593 26.24 35.29 -15.54
CA VAL A 593 26.26 35.64 -14.11
C VAL A 593 27.31 36.73 -13.81
N GLY A 594 28.43 36.74 -14.53
CA GLY A 594 29.45 37.79 -14.46
C GLY A 594 28.92 39.18 -14.85
N VAL A 595 28.01 39.25 -15.81
CA VAL A 595 27.28 40.49 -16.18
C VAL A 595 26.27 40.85 -15.08
N LEU A 596 25.43 39.89 -14.67
CA LEU A 596 24.39 40.12 -13.66
C LEU A 596 24.94 40.52 -12.29
N SER A 597 26.12 40.02 -11.92
CA SER A 597 26.81 40.44 -10.69
C SER A 597 27.21 41.92 -10.69
N LYS A 598 27.43 42.52 -11.85
CA LYS A 598 27.76 43.96 -12.00
C LYS A 598 26.53 44.81 -12.28
N ASN A 599 25.59 44.26 -13.05
CA ASN A 599 24.33 44.90 -13.40
C ASN A 599 23.18 43.87 -13.30
N PRO A 600 22.54 43.73 -12.13
CA PRO A 600 21.45 42.77 -11.92
C PRO A 600 20.20 43.03 -12.77
N GLN A 601 20.14 44.17 -13.45
CA GLN A 601 19.03 44.61 -14.28
C GLN A 601 19.33 44.46 -15.78
N ASP A 602 20.47 43.85 -16.13
CA ASP A 602 20.86 43.66 -17.53
C ASP A 602 19.87 42.77 -18.29
N GLY A 603 19.16 43.35 -19.26
CA GLY A 603 18.04 42.68 -19.91
C GLY A 603 18.46 41.44 -20.70
N HIS A 604 19.60 41.49 -21.38
CA HIS A 604 20.13 40.36 -22.13
C HIS A 604 20.54 39.22 -21.19
N ALA A 605 21.29 39.54 -20.13
CA ALA A 605 21.75 38.53 -19.18
C ALA A 605 20.60 37.90 -18.38
N LEU A 606 19.54 38.65 -18.04
CA LEU A 606 18.33 38.12 -17.40
C LEU A 606 17.58 37.13 -18.31
N ASN A 607 17.44 37.48 -19.60
CA ASN A 607 16.86 36.56 -20.58
C ASN A 607 17.69 35.27 -20.70
N CYS A 608 19.02 35.38 -20.70
CA CYS A 608 19.91 34.23 -20.77
C CYS A 608 19.91 33.37 -19.51
N LEU A 609 19.76 33.96 -18.33
CA LEU A 609 19.50 33.20 -17.11
C LEU A 609 18.17 32.43 -17.20
N GLY A 610 17.12 33.07 -17.73
CA GLY A 610 15.85 32.39 -18.01
C GLY A 610 15.99 31.22 -18.99
N GLU A 611 16.87 31.34 -19.98
CA GLU A 611 17.17 30.25 -20.93
C GLU A 611 18.00 29.13 -20.35
N PHE A 612 18.96 29.43 -19.49
CA PHE A 612 19.67 28.41 -18.71
C PHE A 612 18.67 27.52 -17.96
N PHE A 613 17.79 28.11 -17.17
CA PHE A 613 16.79 27.37 -16.40
C PHE A 613 15.80 26.61 -17.28
N ARG A 614 15.35 27.18 -18.41
CA ARG A 614 14.44 26.46 -19.31
C ARG A 614 15.12 25.26 -19.98
N THR A 615 16.34 25.42 -20.46
CA THR A 615 17.02 24.40 -21.28
C THR A 615 17.57 23.26 -20.42
N THR A 616 17.99 23.55 -19.19
CA THR A 616 18.51 22.55 -18.26
C THR A 616 17.43 21.96 -17.37
N GLN A 617 16.30 22.66 -17.19
CA GLN A 617 15.23 22.33 -16.24
C GLN A 617 15.72 22.19 -14.79
N THR A 618 16.89 22.77 -14.47
CA THR A 618 17.43 22.68 -13.11
C THR A 618 16.57 23.49 -12.14
N GLU A 619 16.20 22.88 -11.04
CA GLU A 619 15.53 23.53 -9.92
C GLU A 619 15.90 22.75 -8.66
N VAL A 620 15.74 23.36 -7.49
CA VAL A 620 15.74 22.56 -6.28
C VAL A 620 14.40 21.81 -6.25
N SER A 621 14.43 20.49 -6.36
CA SER A 621 13.24 19.64 -6.28
C SER A 621 13.18 18.91 -4.96
N LEU A 622 11.98 18.77 -4.41
CA LEU A 622 11.71 17.99 -3.20
C LEU A 622 11.02 16.66 -3.47
N ALA A 623 10.73 16.33 -4.74
CA ALA A 623 9.97 15.14 -5.10
C ALA A 623 10.63 13.85 -4.60
N LYS A 624 11.96 13.80 -4.62
CA LYS A 624 12.75 12.65 -4.15
C LYS A 624 12.91 12.60 -2.62
N ASP A 625 12.56 13.66 -1.89
CA ASP A 625 12.85 13.79 -0.45
C ASP A 625 11.60 13.94 0.42
N ARG A 626 10.46 14.38 -0.14
CA ARG A 626 9.20 14.59 0.60
C ARG A 626 8.34 13.33 0.66
N GLY A 627 7.54 13.24 1.72
CA GLY A 627 6.63 12.14 1.95
C GLY A 627 7.30 11.00 2.71
N GLY A 628 6.60 10.50 3.71
CA GLY A 628 7.04 9.39 4.55
C GLY A 628 8.19 9.70 5.50
N ASN A 629 8.41 10.97 5.84
CA ASN A 629 9.42 11.39 6.80
C ASN A 629 8.82 11.74 8.19
N ASP A 630 7.59 11.31 8.45
CA ASP A 630 6.87 11.57 9.71
C ASP A 630 6.86 13.10 10.03
N ALA A 631 7.15 13.49 11.27
CA ALA A 631 7.14 14.86 11.76
C ALA A 631 8.13 15.78 11.02
N LEU A 632 9.14 15.22 10.33
CA LEU A 632 10.10 16.01 9.58
C LEU A 632 9.46 16.68 8.36
N ASP A 633 8.51 16.03 7.69
CA ASP A 633 7.79 16.64 6.56
C ASP A 633 7.04 17.91 7.03
N VAL A 634 6.42 17.87 8.21
CA VAL A 634 5.75 19.03 8.81
C VAL A 634 6.77 20.11 9.21
N ALA A 635 7.85 19.75 9.90
CA ALA A 635 8.87 20.70 10.36
C ALA A 635 9.58 21.41 9.19
N THR A 636 9.71 20.72 8.05
CA THR A 636 10.38 21.23 6.84
C THR A 636 9.44 21.90 5.85
N ARG A 637 8.12 21.92 6.12
CA ARG A 637 7.14 22.56 5.24
C ARG A 637 7.50 24.03 5.01
N GLN A 638 7.41 24.43 3.74
CA GLN A 638 7.61 25.80 3.25
C GLN A 638 6.62 26.04 2.10
N ASP A 639 5.92 27.17 2.16
CA ASP A 639 4.94 27.57 1.15
C ASP A 639 5.60 28.25 -0.05
N ASP A 640 6.72 28.97 0.17
CA ASP A 640 7.55 29.56 -0.88
C ASP A 640 8.90 28.85 -0.94
N PHE A 641 9.26 28.38 -2.13
CA PHE A 641 10.41 27.49 -2.31
C PHE A 641 11.55 28.23 -3.01
N SER A 642 12.56 28.57 -2.23
CA SER A 642 13.64 29.52 -2.59
C SER A 642 14.55 29.07 -3.74
N GLY A 643 14.45 27.81 -4.18
CA GLY A 643 15.21 27.24 -5.30
C GLY A 643 14.41 26.99 -6.58
N LYS A 644 13.17 27.47 -6.68
CA LYS A 644 12.40 27.46 -7.94
C LYS A 644 12.68 28.71 -8.77
N PRO A 645 13.09 28.59 -10.04
CA PRO A 645 13.38 29.75 -10.87
C PRO A 645 12.09 30.50 -11.25
N HIS A 646 12.07 31.82 -11.03
CA HIS A 646 10.95 32.69 -11.38
C HIS A 646 11.21 33.40 -12.73
N ARG A 647 11.31 32.61 -13.80
CA ARG A 647 11.63 33.09 -15.16
C ARG A 647 10.67 34.18 -15.64
N LEU A 648 9.39 34.11 -15.28
CA LEU A 648 8.39 35.12 -15.66
C LEU A 648 8.73 36.50 -15.08
N ALA A 649 9.19 36.57 -13.83
CA ALA A 649 9.57 37.82 -13.18
C ALA A 649 10.75 38.48 -13.91
N TRP A 650 11.75 37.70 -14.33
CA TRP A 650 12.86 38.21 -15.12
C TRP A 650 12.41 38.74 -16.50
N TYR A 651 11.52 38.02 -17.19
CA TYR A 651 10.98 38.52 -18.47
C TYR A 651 10.20 39.82 -18.27
N GLN A 652 9.38 39.93 -17.21
CA GLN A 652 8.64 41.16 -16.89
C GLN A 652 9.59 42.33 -16.60
N GLN A 653 10.70 42.07 -15.92
CA GLN A 653 11.72 43.07 -15.64
C GLN A 653 12.33 43.62 -16.93
N VAL A 654 12.67 42.75 -17.89
CA VAL A 654 13.18 43.14 -19.22
C VAL A 654 12.12 43.91 -20.02
N ILE A 655 10.85 43.47 -19.99
CA ILE A 655 9.73 44.15 -20.65
C ILE A 655 9.57 45.58 -20.13
N ASN A 656 9.71 45.77 -18.82
CA ASN A 656 9.50 47.05 -18.15
C ASN A 656 10.73 47.97 -18.20
N ASP A 657 11.92 47.45 -18.48
CA ASP A 657 13.12 48.29 -18.60
C ASP A 657 13.08 49.14 -19.87
N THR A 658 12.88 50.45 -19.72
CA THR A 658 12.91 51.41 -20.85
C THR A 658 14.20 51.36 -21.68
N LYS A 659 15.32 50.90 -21.12
CA LYS A 659 16.64 50.87 -21.75
C LYS A 659 17.01 49.54 -22.39
N ALA A 660 16.25 48.47 -22.16
CA ALA A 660 16.57 47.17 -22.75
C ALA A 660 16.51 47.22 -24.29
N GLU A 661 17.45 46.53 -24.93
CA GLU A 661 17.60 46.52 -26.38
C GLU A 661 16.34 45.95 -27.05
N PRO A 662 16.01 46.37 -28.29
CA PRO A 662 14.83 45.90 -29.00
C PRO A 662 14.74 44.37 -29.10
N GLU A 663 15.88 43.70 -29.30
CA GLU A 663 15.94 42.25 -29.38
C GLU A 663 15.54 41.59 -28.04
N ASP A 664 16.15 42.02 -26.93
CA ASP A 664 15.90 41.49 -25.59
C ASP A 664 14.45 41.69 -25.15
N LYS A 665 13.87 42.86 -25.43
CA LYS A 665 12.45 43.13 -25.14
C LYS A 665 11.52 42.25 -25.97
N SER A 666 11.79 42.14 -27.27
CA SER A 666 10.95 41.31 -28.15
C SER A 666 11.00 39.84 -27.75
N TYR A 667 12.17 39.37 -27.29
CA TYR A 667 12.35 38.02 -26.77
C TYR A 667 11.62 37.82 -25.43
N ALA A 668 11.77 38.74 -24.47
CA ALA A 668 11.11 38.67 -23.18
C ALA A 668 9.58 38.66 -23.31
N LEU A 669 9.01 39.51 -24.18
CA LEU A 669 7.57 39.49 -24.50
C LEU A 669 7.11 38.15 -25.05
N TYR A 670 7.89 37.55 -25.96
CA TYR A 670 7.61 36.24 -26.51
C TYR A 670 7.60 35.17 -25.42
N ARG A 671 8.62 35.17 -24.56
CA ARG A 671 8.76 34.17 -23.50
C ARG A 671 7.73 34.30 -22.40
N ALA A 672 7.39 35.52 -21.99
CA ALA A 672 6.33 35.77 -21.01
C ALA A 672 4.97 35.19 -21.46
N VAL A 673 4.66 35.23 -22.76
CA VAL A 673 3.45 34.57 -23.31
C VAL A 673 3.62 33.05 -23.40
N MET A 674 4.80 32.58 -23.79
CA MET A 674 5.10 31.14 -23.91
C MET A 674 5.11 30.41 -22.56
N CYS A 675 5.30 31.11 -21.44
CA CYS A 675 5.16 30.54 -20.10
C CYS A 675 3.79 29.87 -19.85
N TYR A 676 2.78 30.19 -20.66
CA TYR A 676 1.42 29.67 -20.54
C TYR A 676 1.08 28.62 -21.60
N ALA A 677 2.04 28.24 -22.44
CA ALA A 677 1.81 27.32 -23.55
C ALA A 677 2.07 25.86 -23.13
N PRO A 678 1.27 24.86 -23.59
CA PRO A 678 -0.03 24.98 -24.24
C PRO A 678 -1.21 24.92 -23.26
N SER A 679 -0.96 24.76 -21.95
CA SER A 679 -1.99 24.42 -20.97
C SER A 679 -2.82 25.63 -20.49
N GLY A 680 -2.30 26.84 -20.63
CA GLY A 680 -2.85 28.06 -20.03
C GLY A 680 -2.37 28.35 -18.60
N TYR A 681 -1.60 27.44 -17.99
CA TYR A 681 -0.98 27.61 -16.66
C TYR A 681 0.47 28.08 -16.78
N ASN A 682 0.95 28.90 -15.83
CA ASN A 682 2.33 29.37 -15.80
C ASN A 682 3.34 28.26 -15.46
N ASP A 683 4.22 27.92 -16.40
CA ASP A 683 5.34 26.99 -16.23
C ASP A 683 6.68 27.69 -15.91
N CYS A 684 6.68 29.02 -15.82
CA CYS A 684 7.87 29.83 -15.63
C CYS A 684 8.13 30.21 -14.17
N GLY A 685 7.33 29.71 -13.22
CA GLY A 685 7.42 30.06 -11.80
C GLY A 685 6.85 31.44 -11.48
N GLY A 686 6.57 31.68 -10.19
CA GLY A 686 5.87 32.86 -9.69
C GLY A 686 4.35 32.82 -9.89
N GLU A 687 3.67 33.91 -9.51
CA GLU A 687 2.21 34.03 -9.62
C GLU A 687 1.73 34.07 -11.07
N ASP A 688 0.56 33.46 -11.32
CA ASP A 688 -0.14 33.56 -12.60
C ASP A 688 -0.54 35.02 -12.88
N VAL A 689 -0.43 35.44 -14.14
CA VAL A 689 -1.01 36.71 -14.60
C VAL A 689 -2.32 36.50 -15.35
N ASP A 690 -3.21 37.49 -15.27
CA ASP A 690 -4.46 37.51 -16.02
C ASP A 690 -4.24 37.38 -17.53
N LYS A 691 -5.17 36.70 -18.20
CA LYS A 691 -5.17 36.57 -19.68
C LYS A 691 -5.13 37.94 -20.39
N ALA A 692 -5.67 38.99 -19.76
CA ALA A 692 -5.59 40.35 -20.28
C ALA A 692 -4.15 40.88 -20.35
N VAL A 693 -3.32 40.56 -19.36
CA VAL A 693 -1.89 40.92 -19.33
C VAL A 693 -1.13 40.16 -20.42
N ARG A 694 -1.38 38.86 -20.55
CA ARG A 694 -0.80 38.01 -21.61
C ARG A 694 -1.14 38.53 -23.01
N LYS A 695 -2.41 38.93 -23.21
CA LYS A 695 -2.88 39.58 -24.44
C LYS A 695 -2.17 40.91 -24.69
N ALA A 696 -1.95 41.71 -23.65
CA ALA A 696 -1.22 42.98 -23.78
C ALA A 696 0.22 42.76 -24.24
N TRP A 697 0.95 41.79 -23.66
CA TRP A 697 2.30 41.42 -24.11
C TRP A 697 2.31 40.94 -25.57
N PHE A 698 1.36 40.07 -25.95
CA PHE A 698 1.22 39.61 -27.33
C PHE A 698 1.01 40.78 -28.30
N LEU A 699 0.09 41.70 -28.00
CA LEU A 699 -0.20 42.85 -28.85
C LEU A 699 0.99 43.82 -28.90
N GLN A 700 1.68 44.03 -27.78
CA GLN A 700 2.89 44.85 -27.71
C GLN A 700 3.99 44.28 -28.61
N LEU A 701 4.25 42.98 -28.55
CA LEU A 701 5.22 42.30 -29.41
C LEU A 701 4.92 42.51 -30.90
N LYS A 702 3.65 42.33 -31.28
CA LYS A 702 3.21 42.47 -32.68
C LYS A 702 3.24 43.90 -33.19
N ARG A 703 2.92 44.88 -32.34
CA ARG A 703 2.85 46.29 -32.70
C ARG A 703 4.23 46.93 -32.75
N ASP A 704 5.03 46.71 -31.71
CA ASP A 704 6.28 47.45 -31.50
C ASP A 704 7.49 46.75 -32.14
N TYR A 705 7.42 45.42 -32.35
CA TYR A 705 8.51 44.62 -32.93
C TYR A 705 8.08 43.68 -34.08
N PRO A 706 7.29 44.15 -35.08
CA PRO A 706 6.72 43.29 -36.12
C PRO A 706 7.76 42.56 -36.99
N GLY A 707 8.98 43.11 -37.10
CA GLY A 707 10.07 42.51 -37.88
C GLY A 707 10.81 41.38 -37.17
N SER A 708 10.69 41.28 -35.84
CA SER A 708 11.43 40.29 -35.04
C SER A 708 11.00 38.85 -35.37
N VAL A 709 11.94 37.91 -35.25
CA VAL A 709 11.65 36.48 -35.45
C VAL A 709 10.63 35.97 -34.43
N TRP A 710 10.64 36.53 -33.21
CA TRP A 710 9.74 36.19 -32.11
C TRP A 710 8.30 36.67 -32.36
N ALA A 711 8.13 37.88 -32.90
CA ALA A 711 6.82 38.35 -33.33
C ALA A 711 6.27 37.50 -34.49
N LYS A 712 7.13 37.00 -35.39
CA LYS A 712 6.68 36.11 -36.49
C LYS A 712 6.30 34.71 -35.99
N SER A 713 7.02 34.17 -35.01
CA SER A 713 6.80 32.82 -34.49
C SER A 713 5.59 32.70 -33.56
N LEU A 714 5.29 33.74 -32.76
CA LEU A 714 4.18 33.71 -31.81
C LEU A 714 2.82 33.83 -32.51
N LYS A 715 2.06 32.74 -32.57
CA LYS A 715 0.74 32.71 -33.25
C LYS A 715 -0.43 32.99 -32.31
N TYR A 716 -0.33 32.56 -31.06
CA TYR A 716 -1.40 32.58 -30.08
C TYR A 716 -0.94 33.22 -28.77
N TYR A 717 -1.91 33.62 -27.96
CA TYR A 717 -1.73 33.93 -26.54
C TYR A 717 -2.71 33.04 -25.76
N TRP A 718 -2.22 32.39 -24.70
CA TRP A 718 -2.91 31.33 -23.97
C TRP A 718 -3.77 31.89 -22.84
#